data_AF-A0A381Y0Y3-F1
#
_entry.id   AF-A0A381Y0Y3-F1
#
_cell.length_a   1.000
_cell.length_b   1.000
_cell.length_c   1.000
_cell.angle_alpha   90.00
_cell.angle_beta   90.00
_cell.angle_gamma   90.00
#
_symmetry.space_group_name_H-M   'P 1'
#
loop_
_entity.id
_entity.type
_entity.pdbx_description
1 polymer ?
#
loop_
_entity_poly.entity_id
_entity_poly.type
_entity_poly.pdbx_seq_one_letter_code
_entity_poly.pdbx_strand_id
1 'polypeptide(L)'
;EADSFNKLLSHRNMGLAYLEEERYTDAVKEFMAFINIAPSEAFGYANAGWAYLQSPGKLDSAEIMLEQAMKLSPDNPDIAFLAAKMYELTNRTIKAIELLENTKNKYPEHVLTLYQLYEYYLQPNVALDLKKAEELLQRIAETVPGNVAAQLKLADLSIKNGHSETALFSMETVRQILPALPTDAVSVINNAIQFLREDDTSQAMAQALMFHNLLKSTTYYKSGITELKGNSGPIPGSPIYHFMSLKNPKIDKQGTMVPVVQFVDITDKIGLSTISRANIVVPGDYDSDGDEDLFISSRPVTGSISRQFIFTNDNGVFKDISINTGINHKGQDISALTADYDNDGFLDILVLNNRRSRLYKNDGNGTFMDMAYATGIGFKSNSVQAKFIDYDLEGDLDLFIATESANQLYRNNGDGTFTDVSEKSGTIGEPVHSSDMSFGDFDDDGDVDMVVLNPAGTSRFYDNRRQGIFSDISDRAGLDFVGQPSSIVMGDYNNDGYLDIFIADLSAEHHAIFKNKGDGTFIKDKKSLAGVFGLNEFSAIQAKFADLDNDGYLDILMAGSAAESDKKKDGLILLHNDGYGKYTDASATLPSGSSPIEHIYTIDLDNDGDLDIIQINDLGQLQALRNDGGNLNNYLKIRLAGLRTGSSKNNYFGIGSKLEVKSGGLYQMQSVNKPVSHFGLGERDRADVVRVIWSNGVPQNRFIPQKNQTIVETQILKGSCPYLYAWNGTEFVFVNDVLWPSALGMPLGIMAGEPLYAFPNSTDEYLSMPGETAIPKDGKFALQFTTELWESPYLDNIKLVVLDHPDSVDVYINETFIPPPYPPFRIYSVAKKYLPLSAVDQVGNDLHNAVLFQDQDYTKHLTPASFQGITEFHDLTLDFGNLTHADSIFLFLQGWLFPTDASINVNISQSNTTNLIFPKLQ
;
A
#
# COMPACT_ATOMS: atom_id res chain seq x y z
N GLU A 1 13.36 -40.94 2.74
CA GLU A 1 12.28 -39.93 2.85
C GLU A 1 12.91 -38.57 2.67
N ALA A 2 13.66 -38.01 3.62
CA ALA A 2 14.42 -36.76 3.44
C ALA A 2 15.29 -36.70 2.16
N ASP A 3 16.19 -37.66 1.92
CA ASP A 3 17.00 -37.68 0.68
C ASP A 3 16.19 -37.75 -0.63
N SER A 4 15.00 -38.37 -0.58
CA SER A 4 14.13 -38.44 -1.77
C SER A 4 13.36 -37.15 -1.95
N PHE A 5 12.98 -36.50 -0.85
CA PHE A 5 12.33 -35.19 -0.83
C PHE A 5 13.27 -34.09 -1.32
N ASN A 6 14.53 -34.08 -0.87
CA ASN A 6 15.52 -33.10 -1.35
C ASN A 6 15.78 -33.22 -2.86
N LYS A 7 15.77 -34.45 -3.40
CA LYS A 7 15.84 -34.66 -4.87
C LYS A 7 14.59 -34.15 -5.59
N LEU A 8 13.40 -34.34 -5.00
CA LEU A 8 12.15 -33.81 -5.54
C LEU A 8 12.19 -32.28 -5.57
N LEU A 9 12.59 -31.64 -4.47
CA LEU A 9 12.75 -30.18 -4.39
C LEU A 9 13.74 -29.67 -5.43
N SER A 10 14.89 -30.32 -5.56
CA SER A 10 15.89 -29.93 -6.56
C SER A 10 15.34 -29.96 -7.99
N HIS A 11 14.62 -31.02 -8.37
CA HIS A 11 13.99 -31.10 -9.70
C HIS A 11 12.82 -30.13 -9.87
N ARG A 12 12.03 -29.88 -8.82
CA ARG A 12 10.98 -28.85 -8.80
C ARG A 12 11.60 -27.48 -9.11
N ASN A 13 12.54 -27.03 -8.30
CA ASN A 13 13.05 -25.67 -8.33
C ASN A 13 13.84 -25.43 -9.62
N MET A 14 14.65 -26.41 -10.06
CA MET A 14 15.35 -26.31 -11.34
C MET A 14 14.36 -26.28 -12.52
N GLY A 15 13.27 -27.03 -12.45
CA GLY A 15 12.21 -27.01 -13.46
C GLY A 15 11.52 -25.64 -13.56
N LEU A 16 11.15 -25.05 -12.42
CA LEU A 16 10.53 -23.71 -12.33
C LEU A 16 11.49 -22.61 -12.81
N ALA A 17 12.75 -22.65 -12.36
CA ALA A 17 13.82 -21.78 -12.84
C ALA A 17 13.96 -21.77 -14.37
N TYR A 18 13.91 -22.96 -14.98
CA TYR A 18 13.97 -23.05 -16.43
C TYR A 18 12.70 -22.55 -17.13
N LEU A 19 11.55 -22.49 -16.45
CA LEU A 19 10.36 -21.83 -17.00
C LEU A 19 10.53 -20.31 -17.00
N GLU A 20 11.05 -19.74 -15.92
CA GLU A 20 11.39 -18.30 -15.84
C GLU A 20 12.42 -17.91 -16.90
N GLU A 21 13.44 -18.74 -17.14
CA GLU A 21 14.44 -18.53 -18.20
C GLU A 21 13.90 -18.85 -19.64
N GLU A 22 12.60 -19.14 -19.81
CA GLU A 22 11.96 -19.59 -21.06
C GLU A 22 12.60 -20.85 -21.71
N ARG A 23 13.33 -21.64 -20.92
CA ARG A 23 14.01 -22.88 -21.34
C ARG A 23 13.10 -24.10 -21.17
N TYR A 24 11.97 -24.09 -21.86
CA TYR A 24 10.90 -25.10 -21.72
C TYR A 24 11.37 -26.56 -21.89
N THR A 25 12.35 -26.82 -22.76
CA THR A 25 12.87 -28.19 -22.96
C THR A 25 13.65 -28.70 -21.75
N ASP A 26 14.43 -27.82 -21.10
CA ASP A 26 15.17 -28.15 -19.90
C ASP A 26 14.21 -28.30 -18.71
N ALA A 27 13.22 -27.41 -18.60
CA ALA A 27 12.15 -27.49 -17.60
C ALA A 27 11.42 -28.84 -17.66
N VAL A 28 10.99 -29.27 -18.85
CA VAL A 28 10.36 -30.59 -19.06
C VAL A 28 11.23 -31.72 -18.56
N LYS A 29 12.54 -31.68 -18.81
CA LYS A 29 13.46 -32.75 -18.38
C LYS A 29 13.49 -32.88 -16.86
N GLU A 30 13.51 -31.76 -16.15
CA GLU A 30 13.47 -31.74 -14.69
C GLU A 30 12.11 -32.19 -14.15
N PHE A 31 10.99 -31.74 -14.73
CA PHE A 31 9.66 -32.22 -14.33
C PHE A 31 9.46 -33.72 -14.61
N MET A 32 10.03 -34.26 -15.70
CA MET A 32 10.01 -35.71 -15.94
C MET A 32 10.85 -36.47 -14.91
N ALA A 33 11.98 -35.91 -14.47
CA ALA A 33 12.76 -36.48 -13.37
C ALA A 33 11.99 -36.44 -12.04
N PHE A 34 11.27 -35.35 -11.76
CA PHE A 34 10.34 -35.24 -10.64
C PHE A 34 9.25 -36.33 -10.69
N ILE A 35 8.57 -36.48 -11.83
CA ILE A 35 7.52 -37.50 -12.04
C ILE A 35 8.03 -38.92 -11.78
N ASN A 36 9.26 -39.22 -12.17
CA ASN A 36 9.86 -40.54 -11.93
C ASN A 36 10.03 -40.86 -10.43
N ILE A 37 10.18 -39.84 -9.59
CA ILE A 37 10.30 -39.97 -8.14
C ILE A 37 8.92 -39.94 -7.47
N ALA A 38 8.02 -39.06 -7.92
CA ALA A 38 6.67 -38.88 -7.36
C ALA A 38 5.56 -38.95 -8.44
N PRO A 39 5.25 -40.14 -8.99
CA PRO A 39 4.30 -40.29 -10.09
C PRO A 39 2.83 -40.08 -9.70
N SER A 40 2.52 -39.97 -8.41
CA SER A 40 1.18 -39.65 -7.91
C SER A 40 0.95 -38.15 -7.70
N GLU A 41 1.98 -37.32 -7.86
CA GLU A 41 1.90 -35.89 -7.61
C GLU A 41 1.57 -35.15 -8.91
N ALA A 42 0.49 -34.35 -8.91
CA ALA A 42 -0.01 -33.69 -10.10
C ALA A 42 0.90 -32.54 -10.57
N PHE A 43 1.65 -31.92 -9.66
CA PHE A 43 2.59 -30.82 -9.94
C PHE A 43 3.46 -31.08 -11.18
N GLY A 44 4.16 -32.22 -11.21
CA GLY A 44 5.13 -32.50 -12.27
C GLY A 44 4.46 -32.62 -13.63
N TYR A 45 3.28 -33.24 -13.68
CA TYR A 45 2.50 -33.39 -14.91
C TYR A 45 1.93 -32.05 -15.39
N ALA A 46 1.38 -31.24 -14.48
CA ALA A 46 0.80 -29.94 -14.83
C ALA A 46 1.85 -29.00 -15.43
N ASN A 47 2.99 -28.85 -14.76
CA ASN A 47 4.07 -27.96 -15.21
C ASN A 47 4.76 -28.48 -16.48
N ALA A 48 4.99 -29.80 -16.62
CA ALA A 48 5.48 -30.36 -17.88
C ALA A 48 4.49 -30.14 -19.04
N GLY A 49 3.18 -30.29 -18.74
CA GLY A 49 2.11 -30.03 -19.69
C GLY A 49 2.11 -28.59 -20.19
N TRP A 50 2.22 -27.63 -19.27
CA TRP A 50 2.31 -26.22 -19.62
C TRP A 50 3.60 -25.88 -20.39
N ALA A 51 4.76 -26.38 -19.97
CA ALA A 51 6.01 -26.22 -20.71
C ALA A 51 5.93 -26.77 -22.15
N TYR A 52 5.21 -27.87 -22.36
CA TYR A 52 4.93 -28.38 -23.70
C TYR A 52 3.95 -27.51 -24.50
N LEU A 53 2.98 -26.84 -23.87
CA LEU A 53 2.11 -25.87 -24.56
C LEU A 53 2.91 -24.70 -25.12
N GLN A 54 3.96 -24.26 -24.42
CA GLN A 54 4.87 -23.21 -24.90
C GLN A 54 5.82 -23.70 -26.01
N SER A 55 5.96 -25.02 -26.18
CA SER A 55 6.91 -25.63 -27.12
C SER A 55 6.27 -25.94 -28.49
N PRO A 56 6.84 -25.45 -29.61
CA PRO A 56 6.29 -25.71 -30.95
C PRO A 56 6.17 -27.21 -31.26
N GLY A 57 5.00 -27.64 -31.73
CA GLY A 57 4.75 -29.02 -32.18
C GLY A 57 4.66 -30.07 -31.07
N LYS A 58 4.43 -29.67 -29.81
CA LYS A 58 4.35 -30.57 -28.64
C LYS A 58 2.97 -30.71 -28.02
N LEU A 59 1.91 -30.30 -28.71
CA LEU A 59 0.52 -30.35 -28.21
C LEU A 59 0.08 -31.75 -27.77
N ASP A 60 0.46 -32.81 -28.49
CA ASP A 60 0.15 -34.20 -28.10
C ASP A 60 0.80 -34.58 -26.76
N SER A 61 2.04 -34.10 -26.52
CA SER A 61 2.73 -34.34 -25.24
C SER A 61 2.11 -33.52 -24.12
N ALA A 62 1.71 -32.28 -24.41
CA ALA A 62 0.98 -31.44 -23.47
C ALA A 62 -0.35 -32.08 -23.05
N GLU A 63 -1.12 -32.63 -24.00
CA GLU A 63 -2.39 -33.30 -23.74
C GLU A 63 -2.21 -34.50 -22.80
N ILE A 64 -1.24 -35.38 -23.07
CA ILE A 64 -0.95 -36.54 -22.22
C ILE A 64 -0.64 -36.11 -20.77
N MET A 65 0.19 -35.06 -20.62
CA MET A 65 0.61 -34.59 -19.30
C MET A 65 -0.56 -33.93 -18.55
N LEU A 66 -1.31 -33.04 -19.20
CA LEU A 66 -2.43 -32.32 -18.58
C LEU A 66 -3.61 -33.24 -18.24
N GLU A 67 -3.92 -34.23 -19.07
CA GLU A 67 -4.96 -35.22 -18.75
C GLU A 67 -4.58 -36.07 -17.52
N GLN A 68 -3.31 -36.43 -17.40
CA GLN A 68 -2.82 -37.14 -16.22
C GLN A 68 -2.83 -36.23 -14.97
N ALA A 69 -2.47 -34.95 -15.11
CA ALA A 69 -2.58 -33.98 -14.02
C ALA A 69 -4.03 -33.82 -13.54
N MET A 70 -4.99 -33.65 -14.45
CA MET A 70 -6.43 -33.59 -14.13
C MET A 70 -6.93 -34.86 -13.46
N LYS A 71 -6.40 -36.03 -13.83
CA LYS A 71 -6.78 -37.30 -13.19
C LYS A 71 -6.29 -37.38 -11.74
N LEU A 72 -5.10 -36.85 -11.47
CA LEU A 72 -4.49 -36.84 -10.14
C LEU A 72 -5.09 -35.75 -9.25
N SER A 73 -5.49 -34.60 -9.83
CA SER A 73 -6.09 -33.47 -9.12
C SER A 73 -7.26 -32.88 -9.90
N PRO A 74 -8.45 -33.52 -9.86
CA PRO A 74 -9.60 -33.18 -10.72
C PRO A 74 -10.33 -31.89 -10.33
N ASP A 75 -10.11 -31.41 -9.11
CA ASP A 75 -10.76 -30.20 -8.59
C ASP A 75 -9.82 -28.99 -8.57
N ASN A 76 -8.60 -29.06 -9.13
CA ASN A 76 -7.70 -27.91 -9.14
C ASN A 76 -8.03 -26.94 -10.31
N PRO A 77 -8.31 -25.65 -10.03
CA PRO A 77 -8.72 -24.70 -11.06
C PRO A 77 -7.60 -24.30 -12.03
N ASP A 78 -6.34 -24.23 -11.59
CA ASP A 78 -5.18 -23.92 -12.45
C ASP A 78 -4.95 -25.03 -13.48
N ILE A 79 -4.98 -26.29 -13.05
CA ILE A 79 -4.85 -27.45 -13.93
C ILE A 79 -6.02 -27.49 -14.93
N ALA A 80 -7.24 -27.21 -14.48
CA ALA A 80 -8.40 -27.13 -15.37
C ALA A 80 -8.26 -26.01 -16.40
N PHE A 81 -7.71 -24.86 -16.01
CA PHE A 81 -7.40 -23.76 -16.91
C PHE A 81 -6.35 -24.15 -17.97
N LEU A 82 -5.23 -24.75 -17.56
CA LEU A 82 -4.20 -25.23 -18.48
C LEU A 82 -4.74 -26.27 -19.47
N ALA A 83 -5.59 -27.19 -19.01
CA ALA A 83 -6.26 -28.15 -19.88
C ALA A 83 -7.25 -27.49 -20.85
N ALA A 84 -7.97 -26.45 -20.41
CA ALA A 84 -8.83 -25.67 -21.30
C ALA A 84 -8.02 -24.96 -22.39
N LYS A 85 -6.84 -24.42 -22.07
CA LYS A 85 -5.90 -23.87 -23.05
C LYS A 85 -5.41 -24.90 -24.06
N MET A 86 -5.09 -26.11 -23.61
CA MET A 86 -4.78 -27.22 -24.51
C MET A 86 -5.93 -27.54 -25.47
N TYR A 87 -7.17 -27.59 -24.97
CA TYR A 87 -8.36 -27.79 -25.82
C TYR A 87 -8.59 -26.65 -26.81
N GLU A 88 -8.38 -25.40 -26.41
CA GLU A 88 -8.43 -24.23 -27.30
C GLU A 88 -7.43 -24.37 -28.45
N LEU A 89 -6.16 -24.64 -28.14
CA LEU A 89 -5.07 -24.77 -29.13
C LEU A 89 -5.23 -25.95 -30.09
N THR A 90 -6.11 -26.90 -29.75
CA THR A 90 -6.44 -28.08 -30.56
C THR A 90 -7.83 -27.96 -31.21
N ASN A 91 -8.38 -26.74 -31.33
CA ASN A 91 -9.68 -26.44 -31.95
C ASN A 91 -10.88 -27.12 -31.26
N ARG A 92 -10.79 -27.39 -29.96
CA ARG A 92 -11.84 -27.99 -29.12
C ARG A 92 -12.43 -26.96 -28.15
N THR A 93 -12.66 -25.73 -28.63
CA THR A 93 -13.08 -24.58 -27.81
C THR A 93 -14.36 -24.81 -27.02
N ILE A 94 -15.34 -25.56 -27.55
CA ILE A 94 -16.57 -25.90 -26.81
C ILE A 94 -16.24 -26.70 -25.53
N LYS A 95 -15.33 -27.68 -25.64
CA LYS A 95 -14.87 -28.46 -24.49
C LYS A 95 -14.10 -27.61 -23.48
N ALA A 96 -13.33 -26.62 -23.96
CA ALA A 96 -12.65 -25.64 -23.11
C ALA A 96 -13.67 -24.80 -22.31
N ILE A 97 -14.70 -24.27 -22.98
CA ILE A 97 -15.77 -23.48 -22.33
C ILE A 97 -16.52 -24.31 -21.28
N GLU A 98 -16.92 -25.54 -21.62
CA GLU A 98 -17.60 -26.44 -20.67
C GLU A 98 -16.76 -26.71 -19.41
N LEU A 99 -15.45 -26.94 -19.59
CA LEU A 99 -14.52 -27.16 -18.48
C LEU A 99 -14.39 -25.91 -17.59
N LEU A 100 -14.24 -24.74 -18.20
CA LEU A 100 -14.09 -23.48 -17.47
C LEU A 100 -15.40 -23.06 -16.77
N GLU A 101 -16.57 -23.28 -17.37
CA GLU A 101 -17.86 -23.02 -16.72
C GLU A 101 -18.06 -23.91 -15.48
N ASN A 102 -17.71 -25.20 -15.58
CA ASN A 102 -17.72 -26.09 -14.41
C ASN A 102 -16.73 -25.61 -13.33
N THR A 103 -15.55 -25.15 -13.74
CA THR A 103 -14.52 -24.61 -12.84
C THR A 103 -15.03 -23.36 -12.13
N LYS A 104 -15.59 -22.39 -12.86
CA LYS A 104 -16.21 -21.16 -12.32
C LYS A 104 -17.28 -21.45 -11.28
N ASN A 105 -18.12 -22.46 -11.51
CA ASN A 105 -19.19 -22.82 -10.56
C ASN A 105 -18.64 -23.36 -9.23
N LYS A 106 -17.45 -23.98 -9.25
CA LYS A 106 -16.76 -24.44 -8.03
C LYS A 106 -15.88 -23.35 -7.41
N TYR A 107 -15.26 -22.52 -8.25
CA TYR A 107 -14.28 -21.50 -7.89
C TYR A 107 -14.68 -20.15 -8.54
N PRO A 108 -15.71 -19.46 -7.99
CA PRO A 108 -16.29 -18.26 -8.60
C PRO A 108 -15.39 -17.02 -8.54
N GLU A 109 -14.21 -17.12 -7.90
CA GLU A 109 -13.22 -16.04 -7.74
C GLU A 109 -11.92 -16.35 -8.50
N HIS A 110 -11.86 -17.46 -9.27
CA HIS A 110 -10.64 -17.82 -9.99
C HIS A 110 -10.44 -16.94 -11.24
N VAL A 111 -9.58 -15.92 -11.12
CA VAL A 111 -9.39 -14.84 -12.10
C VAL A 111 -9.07 -15.36 -13.51
N LEU A 112 -8.13 -16.31 -13.65
CA LEU A 112 -7.74 -16.87 -14.96
C LEU A 112 -8.94 -17.50 -15.69
N THR A 113 -9.78 -18.25 -14.95
CA THR A 113 -11.00 -18.86 -15.50
C THR A 113 -12.02 -17.80 -15.92
N LEU A 114 -12.26 -16.80 -15.06
CA LEU A 114 -13.21 -15.73 -15.33
C LEU A 114 -12.79 -14.93 -16.58
N TYR A 115 -11.52 -14.54 -16.65
CA TYR A 115 -10.99 -13.74 -17.73
C TYR A 115 -11.02 -14.49 -19.07
N GLN A 116 -10.69 -15.79 -19.06
CA GLN A 116 -10.72 -16.59 -20.28
C GLN A 116 -12.15 -16.84 -20.80
N LEU A 117 -13.12 -17.04 -19.91
CA LEU A 117 -14.53 -17.12 -20.31
C LEU A 117 -15.02 -15.79 -20.90
N TYR A 118 -14.62 -14.67 -20.30
CA TYR A 118 -14.89 -13.33 -20.83
C TYR A 118 -14.37 -13.19 -22.27
N GLU A 119 -13.12 -13.57 -22.54
CA GLU A 119 -12.54 -13.51 -23.89
C GLU A 119 -13.30 -14.39 -24.89
N TYR A 120 -13.80 -15.57 -24.49
CA TYR A 120 -14.63 -16.41 -25.35
C TYR A 120 -16.00 -15.79 -25.65
N TYR A 121 -16.62 -15.14 -24.66
CA TYR A 121 -17.93 -14.49 -24.81
C TYR A 121 -17.88 -13.16 -25.57
N LEU A 122 -16.70 -12.65 -25.92
CA LEU A 122 -16.54 -11.56 -26.88
C LEU A 122 -16.43 -12.02 -28.34
N GLN A 123 -16.24 -13.31 -28.60
CA GLN A 123 -15.95 -13.82 -29.94
C GLN A 123 -17.24 -14.19 -30.71
N PRO A 124 -17.57 -13.50 -31.84
CA PRO A 124 -18.77 -13.76 -32.64
C PRO A 124 -18.92 -15.21 -33.12
N ASN A 125 -17.79 -15.86 -33.41
CA ASN A 125 -17.76 -17.20 -33.99
C ASN A 125 -17.61 -18.33 -32.96
N VAL A 126 -17.59 -18.00 -31.67
CA VAL A 126 -17.39 -18.97 -30.58
C VAL A 126 -18.60 -18.98 -29.66
N ALA A 127 -18.87 -17.89 -28.93
CA ALA A 127 -19.90 -17.87 -27.90
C ALA A 127 -20.39 -16.45 -27.53
N LEU A 128 -20.48 -15.52 -28.49
CA LEU A 128 -20.82 -14.12 -28.22
C LEU A 128 -22.02 -13.94 -27.27
N ASP A 129 -21.74 -13.38 -26.10
CA ASP A 129 -22.71 -13.07 -25.05
C ASP A 129 -22.18 -11.89 -24.21
N LEU A 130 -22.49 -10.66 -24.67
CA LEU A 130 -21.96 -9.43 -24.07
C LEU A 130 -22.45 -9.22 -22.63
N LYS A 131 -23.61 -9.79 -22.27
CA LYS A 131 -24.14 -9.69 -20.91
C LYS A 131 -23.33 -10.57 -19.97
N LYS A 132 -23.07 -11.83 -20.34
CA LYS A 132 -22.20 -12.70 -19.55
C LYS A 132 -20.77 -12.19 -19.47
N ALA A 133 -20.26 -11.62 -20.55
CA ALA A 133 -18.94 -11.01 -20.57
C ALA A 133 -18.82 -9.87 -19.54
N GLU A 134 -19.86 -9.05 -19.40
CA GLU A 134 -19.93 -7.98 -18.40
C GLU A 134 -20.03 -8.53 -16.97
N GLU A 135 -20.90 -9.52 -16.74
CA GLU A 135 -21.03 -10.19 -15.42
C GLU A 135 -19.70 -10.79 -14.95
N LEU A 136 -18.92 -11.38 -15.88
CA LEU A 136 -17.59 -11.92 -15.58
C LEU A 136 -16.58 -10.81 -15.27
N LEU A 137 -16.57 -9.71 -16.03
CA LEU A 137 -15.68 -8.58 -15.74
C LEU A 137 -16.02 -7.89 -14.42
N GLN A 138 -17.31 -7.77 -14.09
CA GLN A 138 -17.73 -7.26 -12.79
C GLN A 138 -17.21 -8.15 -11.66
N ARG A 139 -17.32 -9.48 -11.81
CA ARG A 139 -16.77 -10.41 -10.82
C ARG A 139 -15.25 -10.34 -10.70
N ILE A 140 -14.54 -10.14 -11.81
CA ILE A 140 -13.10 -9.91 -11.82
C ILE A 140 -12.79 -8.60 -11.08
N ALA A 141 -13.48 -7.50 -11.38
CA ALA A 141 -13.30 -6.22 -10.71
C ALA A 141 -13.64 -6.28 -9.21
N GLU A 142 -14.57 -7.15 -8.77
CA GLU A 142 -14.80 -7.43 -7.34
C GLU A 142 -13.65 -8.22 -6.70
N THR A 143 -13.02 -9.12 -7.46
CA THR A 143 -11.94 -9.99 -6.96
C THR A 143 -10.61 -9.24 -6.91
N VAL A 144 -10.28 -8.52 -7.98
CA VAL A 144 -9.07 -7.71 -8.18
C VAL A 144 -9.44 -6.24 -8.46
N PRO A 145 -10.00 -5.50 -7.48
CA PRO A 145 -10.50 -4.14 -7.68
C PRO A 145 -9.43 -3.14 -8.14
N GLY A 146 -8.17 -3.39 -7.77
CA GLY A 146 -7.00 -2.63 -8.19
C GLY A 146 -6.57 -2.83 -9.64
N ASN A 147 -7.14 -3.79 -10.38
CA ASN A 147 -6.71 -4.11 -11.73
C ASN A 147 -7.29 -3.10 -12.75
N VAL A 148 -6.46 -2.14 -13.14
CA VAL A 148 -6.82 -1.07 -14.09
C VAL A 148 -7.33 -1.63 -15.43
N ALA A 149 -6.73 -2.72 -15.92
CA ALA A 149 -7.13 -3.32 -17.18
C ALA A 149 -8.55 -3.93 -17.10
N ALA A 150 -8.89 -4.58 -15.99
CA ALA A 150 -10.24 -5.10 -15.75
C ALA A 150 -11.27 -3.98 -15.65
N GLN A 151 -10.98 -2.92 -14.89
CA GLN A 151 -11.88 -1.78 -14.72
C GLN A 151 -12.14 -1.03 -16.04
N LEU A 152 -11.12 -0.79 -16.85
CA LEU A 152 -11.29 -0.16 -18.17
C LEU A 152 -12.10 -1.02 -19.14
N LYS A 153 -11.85 -2.34 -19.14
CA LYS A 153 -12.64 -3.29 -19.96
C LYS A 153 -14.09 -3.33 -19.49
N LEU A 154 -14.34 -3.27 -18.18
CA LEU A 154 -15.68 -3.21 -17.61
C LEU A 154 -16.38 -1.92 -18.03
N ALA A 155 -15.72 -0.77 -17.89
CA ALA A 155 -16.24 0.52 -18.33
C ALA A 155 -16.66 0.49 -19.81
N ASP A 156 -15.76 0.06 -20.70
CA ASP A 156 -16.04 -0.04 -22.14
C ASP A 156 -17.25 -0.93 -22.45
N LEU A 157 -17.40 -2.05 -21.74
CA LEU A 157 -18.47 -3.00 -21.98
C LEU A 157 -19.80 -2.55 -21.37
N SER A 158 -19.78 -1.94 -20.19
CA SER A 158 -20.94 -1.35 -19.54
C SER A 158 -21.51 -0.19 -20.36
N ILE A 159 -20.68 0.67 -20.95
CA ILE A 159 -21.16 1.71 -21.88
C ILE A 159 -21.87 1.09 -23.08
N LYS A 160 -21.28 0.03 -23.68
CA LYS A 160 -21.90 -0.69 -24.81
C LYS A 160 -23.23 -1.34 -24.44
N ASN A 161 -23.37 -1.82 -23.21
CA ASN A 161 -24.59 -2.46 -22.73
C ASN A 161 -25.62 -1.45 -22.17
N GLY A 162 -25.30 -0.15 -22.13
CA GLY A 162 -26.20 0.90 -21.64
C GLY A 162 -26.25 1.00 -20.10
N HIS A 163 -25.24 0.50 -19.40
CA HIS A 163 -25.11 0.57 -17.94
C HIS A 163 -24.18 1.71 -17.52
N SER A 164 -24.62 2.96 -17.71
CA SER A 164 -23.82 4.17 -17.46
C SER A 164 -23.30 4.29 -16.02
N GLU A 165 -24.07 3.85 -15.02
CA GLU A 165 -23.65 3.89 -13.62
C GLU A 165 -22.46 2.96 -13.33
N THR A 166 -22.50 1.72 -13.81
CA THR A 166 -21.39 0.76 -13.67
C THR A 166 -20.14 1.26 -14.40
N ALA A 167 -20.32 1.86 -15.58
CA ALA A 167 -19.22 2.46 -16.32
C ALA A 167 -18.61 3.66 -15.59
N LEU A 168 -19.46 4.54 -15.04
CA LEU A 168 -19.04 5.69 -14.25
C LEU A 168 -18.26 5.24 -13.02
N PHE A 169 -18.77 4.27 -12.28
CA PHE A 169 -18.09 3.70 -11.11
C PHE A 169 -16.71 3.13 -11.48
N SER A 170 -16.62 2.36 -12.58
CA SER A 170 -15.36 1.76 -13.03
C SER A 170 -14.35 2.84 -13.46
N MET A 171 -14.79 3.88 -14.18
CA MET A 171 -13.93 5.00 -14.60
C MET A 171 -13.43 5.83 -13.42
N GLU A 172 -14.31 6.11 -12.45
CA GLU A 172 -13.97 6.77 -11.20
C GLU A 172 -12.97 5.95 -10.39
N THR A 173 -13.15 4.63 -10.34
CA THR A 173 -12.22 3.69 -9.70
C THR A 173 -10.84 3.73 -10.35
N VAL A 174 -10.77 3.72 -11.70
CA VAL A 174 -9.49 3.87 -12.42
C VAL A 174 -8.83 5.21 -12.10
N ARG A 175 -9.59 6.30 -12.06
CA ARG A 175 -9.08 7.63 -11.69
C ARG A 175 -8.46 7.65 -10.29
N GLN A 176 -9.02 6.88 -9.36
CA GLN A 176 -8.58 6.82 -7.98
C GLN A 176 -7.35 5.92 -7.76
N ILE A 177 -7.19 4.85 -8.55
CA ILE A 177 -6.09 3.89 -8.40
C ILE A 177 -4.82 4.33 -9.14
N LEU A 178 -4.95 5.10 -10.21
CA LEU A 178 -3.80 5.45 -11.04
C LEU A 178 -2.83 6.43 -10.33
N PRO A 179 -1.51 6.26 -10.53
CA PRO A 179 -0.54 7.33 -10.35
C PRO A 179 -0.88 8.56 -11.19
N ALA A 180 -0.11 9.64 -11.03
CA ALA A 180 -0.49 10.94 -11.57
C ALA A 180 -0.63 10.82 -13.09
N LEU A 181 -1.83 11.09 -13.60
CA LEU A 181 -2.08 10.93 -15.02
C LEU A 181 -1.26 11.96 -15.81
N PRO A 182 -0.74 11.58 -16.99
CA PRO A 182 -0.20 12.54 -17.94
C PRO A 182 -1.25 13.63 -18.22
N THR A 183 -0.83 14.89 -18.31
CA THR A 183 -1.72 16.06 -18.48
C THR A 183 -2.73 15.88 -19.62
N ASP A 184 -2.31 15.26 -20.72
CA ASP A 184 -3.16 15.01 -21.89
C ASP A 184 -4.30 14.01 -21.60
N ALA A 185 -4.06 13.03 -20.72
CA ALA A 185 -5.05 12.00 -20.35
C ALA A 185 -6.11 12.53 -19.36
N VAL A 186 -5.76 13.52 -18.54
CA VAL A 186 -6.67 14.14 -17.55
C VAL A 186 -7.91 14.72 -18.23
N SER A 187 -7.74 15.44 -19.33
CA SER A 187 -8.87 16.01 -20.07
C SER A 187 -9.80 14.94 -20.63
N VAL A 188 -9.24 13.82 -21.12
CA VAL A 188 -9.99 12.74 -21.76
C VAL A 188 -10.84 11.98 -20.73
N ILE A 189 -10.27 11.62 -19.57
CA ILE A 189 -11.02 10.93 -18.53
C ILE A 189 -12.11 11.83 -17.93
N ASN A 190 -11.83 13.11 -17.71
CA ASN A 190 -12.80 14.05 -17.18
C ASN A 190 -14.01 14.21 -18.13
N ASN A 191 -13.76 14.32 -19.43
CA ASN A 191 -14.84 14.36 -20.42
C ASN A 191 -15.65 13.06 -20.44
N ALA A 192 -14.98 11.89 -20.37
CA ALA A 192 -15.68 10.61 -20.33
C ALA A 192 -16.61 10.51 -19.11
N ILE A 193 -16.10 10.86 -17.92
CA ILE A 193 -16.86 10.88 -16.67
C ILE A 193 -18.03 11.88 -16.74
N GLN A 194 -17.80 13.07 -17.28
CA GLN A 194 -18.85 14.07 -17.46
C GLN A 194 -19.98 13.55 -18.36
N PHE A 195 -19.64 13.01 -19.54
CA PHE A 195 -20.66 12.45 -20.44
C PHE A 195 -21.41 11.27 -19.81
N LEU A 196 -20.76 10.45 -18.98
CA LEU A 196 -21.43 9.39 -18.23
C LEU A 196 -22.39 9.94 -17.16
N ARG A 197 -22.04 11.04 -16.49
CA ARG A 197 -22.92 11.73 -15.52
C ARG A 197 -24.15 12.32 -16.19
N GLU A 198 -24.01 12.76 -17.44
CA GLU A 198 -25.08 13.29 -18.30
C GLU A 198 -25.87 12.19 -19.04
N ASP A 199 -25.50 10.92 -18.86
CA ASP A 199 -26.05 9.75 -19.57
C ASP A 199 -25.89 9.79 -21.11
N ASP A 200 -24.93 10.60 -21.62
CA ASP A 200 -24.53 10.62 -23.03
C ASP A 200 -23.53 9.48 -23.33
N THR A 201 -24.06 8.27 -23.42
CA THR A 201 -23.29 7.05 -23.72
C THR A 201 -22.51 7.12 -25.04
N SER A 202 -22.96 7.91 -26.01
CA SER A 202 -22.31 8.00 -27.32
C SER A 202 -21.02 8.81 -27.27
N GLN A 203 -21.05 9.99 -26.63
CA GLN A 203 -19.84 10.78 -26.43
C GLN A 203 -18.93 10.15 -25.37
N ALA A 204 -19.51 9.58 -24.31
CA ALA A 204 -18.77 8.85 -23.28
C ALA A 204 -17.92 7.72 -23.88
N MET A 205 -18.48 6.91 -24.78
CA MET A 205 -17.75 5.79 -25.39
C MET A 205 -16.50 6.25 -26.16
N ALA A 206 -16.59 7.37 -26.88
CA ALA A 206 -15.46 7.88 -27.64
C ALA A 206 -14.30 8.29 -26.73
N GLN A 207 -14.61 9.04 -25.66
CA GLN A 207 -13.61 9.48 -24.69
C GLN A 207 -13.05 8.32 -23.86
N ALA A 208 -13.90 7.40 -23.40
CA ALA A 208 -13.49 6.21 -22.66
C ALA A 208 -12.50 5.35 -23.47
N LEU A 209 -12.77 5.11 -24.75
CA LEU A 209 -11.85 4.38 -25.63
C LEU A 209 -10.54 5.12 -25.89
N MET A 210 -10.57 6.45 -26.03
CA MET A 210 -9.36 7.24 -26.16
C MET A 210 -8.49 7.09 -24.91
N PHE A 211 -9.09 7.24 -23.73
CA PHE A 211 -8.42 7.09 -22.45
C PHE A 211 -7.83 5.68 -22.29
N HIS A 212 -8.65 4.64 -22.50
CA HIS A 212 -8.19 3.25 -22.45
C HIS A 212 -7.03 3.00 -23.41
N ASN A 213 -7.07 3.53 -24.64
CA ASN A 213 -5.97 3.35 -25.59
C ASN A 213 -4.67 4.06 -25.17
N LEU A 214 -4.74 5.22 -24.51
CA LEU A 214 -3.56 5.87 -23.95
C LEU A 214 -2.91 4.98 -22.89
N LEU A 215 -3.73 4.38 -22.01
CA LEU A 215 -3.25 3.52 -20.94
C LEU A 215 -2.70 2.18 -21.44
N LYS A 216 -3.10 1.64 -22.60
CA LYS A 216 -2.59 0.36 -23.11
C LYS A 216 -1.06 0.28 -23.23
N SER A 217 -0.41 1.41 -23.45
CA SER A 217 1.04 1.49 -23.60
C SER A 217 1.80 1.55 -22.27
N THR A 218 1.09 1.88 -21.20
CA THR A 218 1.62 2.09 -19.86
C THR A 218 1.88 0.77 -19.16
N THR A 219 2.75 0.82 -18.17
CA THR A 219 3.26 -0.34 -17.46
C THR A 219 2.19 -0.98 -16.57
N TYR A 220 1.45 -0.19 -15.80
CA TYR A 220 0.32 -0.67 -14.97
C TYR A 220 -0.78 -1.38 -15.77
N TYR A 221 -1.10 -0.92 -16.99
CA TYR A 221 -2.08 -1.63 -17.81
C TYR A 221 -1.53 -2.98 -18.29
N LYS A 222 -0.25 -3.03 -18.70
CA LYS A 222 0.40 -4.29 -19.13
C LYS A 222 0.50 -5.28 -17.98
N SER A 223 0.94 -4.84 -16.81
CA SER A 223 0.98 -5.64 -15.57
C SER A 223 -0.42 -6.16 -15.20
N GLY A 224 -1.44 -5.29 -15.23
CA GLY A 224 -2.83 -5.72 -15.02
C GLY A 224 -3.30 -6.76 -16.03
N ILE A 225 -2.87 -6.70 -17.30
CA ILE A 225 -3.16 -7.76 -18.27
C ILE A 225 -2.41 -9.05 -17.96
N THR A 226 -1.16 -8.97 -17.51
CA THR A 226 -0.36 -10.14 -17.09
C THR A 226 -1.03 -10.85 -15.91
N GLU A 227 -1.51 -10.10 -14.90
CA GLU A 227 -2.27 -10.63 -13.77
C GLU A 227 -3.54 -11.38 -14.22
N LEU A 228 -4.30 -10.82 -15.18
CA LEU A 228 -5.53 -11.44 -15.67
C LEU A 228 -5.30 -12.70 -16.52
N LYS A 229 -4.11 -12.84 -17.14
CA LYS A 229 -3.79 -13.93 -18.06
C LYS A 229 -2.92 -15.03 -17.45
N GLY A 230 -2.15 -14.71 -16.42
CA GLY A 230 -1.07 -15.56 -15.91
C GLY A 230 0.12 -15.54 -16.87
N ASN A 231 1.22 -14.95 -16.40
CA ASN A 231 2.55 -14.82 -17.03
C ASN A 231 2.59 -14.17 -18.45
N SER A 232 3.79 -13.75 -18.86
CA SER A 232 4.17 -13.08 -20.10
C SER A 232 4.37 -14.02 -21.31
N GLY A 233 4.36 -15.34 -21.08
CA GLY A 233 4.54 -16.36 -22.12
C GLY A 233 3.45 -16.32 -23.21
N PRO A 234 3.70 -16.90 -24.41
CA PRO A 234 2.77 -16.79 -25.54
C PRO A 234 1.44 -17.50 -25.28
N ILE A 235 1.43 -18.54 -24.43
CA ILE A 235 0.22 -19.21 -23.96
C ILE A 235 -0.07 -18.79 -22.51
N PRO A 236 -1.23 -18.18 -22.22
CA PRO A 236 -1.61 -17.77 -20.87
C PRO A 236 -1.61 -18.93 -19.86
N GLY A 237 -1.21 -18.65 -18.63
CA GLY A 237 -1.20 -19.57 -17.49
C GLY A 237 -0.03 -19.29 -16.56
N SER A 238 -0.13 -19.81 -15.33
CA SER A 238 0.93 -19.67 -14.31
C SER A 238 1.55 -21.04 -13.99
N PRO A 239 2.85 -21.10 -13.65
CA PRO A 239 3.43 -22.30 -13.07
C PRO A 239 2.70 -22.65 -11.77
N ILE A 240 2.56 -23.93 -11.51
CA ILE A 240 2.11 -24.41 -10.21
C ILE A 240 3.33 -24.51 -9.32
N TYR A 241 3.34 -23.82 -8.18
CA TYR A 241 4.48 -23.84 -7.25
C TYR A 241 4.34 -24.92 -6.17
N HIS A 242 3.12 -25.26 -5.74
CA HIS A 242 2.88 -26.09 -4.56
C HIS A 242 2.62 -27.56 -4.91
N PHE A 243 2.88 -28.45 -3.96
CA PHE A 243 2.46 -29.85 -4.07
C PHE A 243 0.97 -29.99 -3.76
N MET A 244 0.28 -30.86 -4.51
CA MET A 244 -1.15 -31.10 -4.33
C MET A 244 -1.43 -32.18 -3.28
N SER A 245 -0.54 -33.18 -3.19
CA SER A 245 -0.74 -34.37 -2.36
C SER A 245 0.43 -34.69 -1.44
N LEU A 246 1.65 -34.32 -1.84
CA LEU A 246 2.84 -34.48 -1.00
C LEU A 246 2.83 -33.49 0.15
N LYS A 247 3.15 -33.98 1.35
CA LYS A 247 3.39 -33.15 2.53
C LYS A 247 4.88 -32.96 2.75
N ASN A 248 5.26 -31.77 3.19
CA ASN A 248 6.63 -31.46 3.53
C ASN A 248 7.03 -32.24 4.80
N PRO A 249 8.16 -32.98 4.79
CA PRO A 249 8.67 -33.63 5.98
C PRO A 249 9.17 -32.57 6.96
N LYS A 250 8.70 -32.61 8.20
CA LYS A 250 9.12 -31.66 9.24
C LYS A 250 10.46 -32.00 9.86
N ILE A 251 10.80 -33.29 9.90
CA ILE A 251 11.99 -33.82 10.58
C ILE A 251 12.59 -34.94 9.73
N ASP A 252 13.93 -34.98 9.65
CA ASP A 252 14.67 -36.06 8.99
C ASP A 252 14.70 -37.35 9.83
N LYS A 253 15.40 -38.38 9.35
CA LYS A 253 15.51 -39.67 10.07
C LYS A 253 16.39 -39.60 11.32
N GLN A 254 17.14 -38.52 11.50
CA GLN A 254 18.08 -38.26 12.57
C GLN A 254 17.48 -37.38 13.67
N GLY A 255 16.26 -36.87 13.47
CA GLY A 255 15.58 -36.00 14.42
C GLY A 255 15.86 -34.51 14.18
N THR A 256 16.48 -34.15 13.06
CA THR A 256 16.80 -32.76 12.68
C THR A 256 15.66 -32.14 11.89
N MET A 257 15.39 -30.86 12.10
CA MET A 257 14.45 -30.11 11.26
C MET A 257 14.94 -30.11 9.81
N VAL A 258 14.05 -30.35 8.86
CA VAL A 258 14.37 -30.29 7.43
C VAL A 258 14.15 -28.85 6.99
N PRO A 259 15.20 -28.11 6.57
CA PRO A 259 15.01 -26.77 6.04
C PRO A 259 14.14 -26.84 4.79
N VAL A 260 13.12 -25.99 4.72
CA VAL A 260 12.19 -25.91 3.58
C VAL A 260 12.78 -25.05 2.45
N VAL A 261 13.68 -24.13 2.82
CA VAL A 261 14.34 -23.17 1.93
C VAL A 261 15.81 -23.51 1.68
N GLN A 262 16.31 -23.16 0.50
CA GLN A 262 17.71 -23.24 0.10
C GLN A 262 18.03 -21.96 -0.68
N PHE A 263 19.18 -21.33 -0.48
CA PHE A 263 19.55 -20.13 -1.25
C PHE A 263 20.57 -20.46 -2.34
N VAL A 264 20.32 -19.98 -3.56
CA VAL A 264 21.15 -20.26 -4.74
C VAL A 264 21.62 -18.95 -5.37
N ASP A 265 22.94 -18.79 -5.53
CA ASP A 265 23.51 -17.63 -6.23
C ASP A 265 23.16 -17.69 -7.73
N ILE A 266 22.37 -16.70 -8.18
CA ILE A 266 21.91 -16.56 -9.57
C ILE A 266 22.45 -15.29 -10.24
N THR A 267 23.39 -14.57 -9.60
CA THR A 267 23.88 -13.25 -10.04
C THR A 267 24.31 -13.21 -11.50
N ASP A 268 24.99 -14.25 -11.97
CA ASP A 268 25.49 -14.36 -13.35
C ASP A 268 24.39 -14.57 -14.39
N LYS A 269 23.21 -15.05 -13.96
CA LYS A 269 22.09 -15.36 -14.85
C LYS A 269 21.14 -14.17 -15.04
N ILE A 270 21.06 -13.28 -14.05
CA ILE A 270 20.06 -12.23 -13.99
C ILE A 270 20.55 -10.84 -14.42
N GLY A 271 21.76 -10.75 -15.00
CA GLY A 271 22.28 -9.50 -15.56
C GLY A 271 23.01 -8.57 -14.58
N LEU A 272 23.17 -8.95 -13.31
CA LEU A 272 23.80 -8.11 -12.28
C LEU A 272 25.32 -8.32 -12.12
N SER A 273 25.91 -9.35 -12.74
CA SER A 273 27.33 -9.70 -12.60
C SER A 273 28.33 -8.65 -13.11
N THR A 274 27.86 -7.65 -13.86
CA THR A 274 28.70 -6.55 -14.37
C THR A 274 28.98 -5.47 -13.33
N ILE A 275 28.23 -5.45 -12.23
CA ILE A 275 28.36 -4.47 -11.16
C ILE A 275 29.54 -4.82 -10.27
N SER A 276 30.38 -3.82 -9.98
CA SER A 276 31.51 -3.97 -9.08
C SER A 276 31.64 -2.75 -8.19
N ARG A 277 32.07 -2.98 -6.95
CA ARG A 277 32.24 -1.96 -5.92
C ARG A 277 30.93 -1.25 -5.58
N ALA A 278 29.80 -1.95 -5.68
CA ALA A 278 28.52 -1.47 -5.17
C ALA A 278 28.65 -1.16 -3.68
N ASN A 279 27.96 -0.11 -3.23
CA ASN A 279 27.88 0.23 -1.82
C ASN A 279 26.48 0.66 -1.37
N ILE A 280 25.58 0.94 -2.31
CA ILE A 280 24.18 1.25 -2.03
C ILE A 280 23.37 0.52 -3.10
N VAL A 281 22.35 -0.21 -2.67
CA VAL A 281 21.26 -0.73 -3.50
C VAL A 281 19.95 -0.22 -2.90
N VAL A 282 19.05 0.26 -3.73
CA VAL A 282 17.70 0.69 -3.32
C VAL A 282 16.70 0.00 -4.24
N PRO A 283 16.07 -1.10 -3.76
CA PRO A 283 14.95 -1.71 -4.44
C PRO A 283 13.74 -0.79 -4.46
N GLY A 284 12.97 -0.83 -5.54
CA GLY A 284 11.69 -0.14 -5.67
C GLY A 284 11.15 -0.29 -7.08
N ASP A 285 9.83 -0.38 -7.22
CA ASP A 285 9.14 -0.41 -8.52
C ASP A 285 9.16 0.99 -9.17
N TYR A 286 10.18 1.29 -9.98
CA TYR A 286 10.39 2.64 -10.54
C TYR A 286 9.64 2.86 -11.86
N ASP A 287 9.15 1.82 -12.51
CA ASP A 287 8.35 1.93 -13.74
C ASP A 287 6.88 1.50 -13.59
N SER A 288 6.48 1.12 -12.36
CA SER A 288 5.12 0.77 -11.95
C SER A 288 4.57 -0.48 -12.65
N ASP A 289 5.41 -1.49 -12.86
CA ASP A 289 5.04 -2.77 -13.44
C ASP A 289 4.69 -3.86 -12.41
N GLY A 290 4.95 -3.59 -11.12
CA GLY A 290 4.67 -4.47 -10.01
C GLY A 290 5.83 -5.39 -9.60
N ASP A 291 6.98 -5.31 -10.25
CA ASP A 291 8.23 -5.91 -9.79
C ASP A 291 9.22 -4.86 -9.26
N GLU A 292 10.17 -5.28 -8.40
CA GLU A 292 11.11 -4.32 -7.79
C GLU A 292 12.36 -4.15 -8.68
N ASP A 293 12.55 -2.94 -9.20
CA ASP A 293 13.75 -2.48 -9.88
C ASP A 293 14.88 -2.16 -8.89
N LEU A 294 16.09 -1.84 -9.40
CA LEU A 294 17.24 -1.50 -8.56
C LEU A 294 17.90 -0.18 -8.97
N PHE A 295 17.99 0.76 -8.02
CA PHE A 295 18.99 1.82 -8.05
C PHE A 295 20.26 1.35 -7.36
N ILE A 296 21.40 1.46 -8.03
CA ILE A 296 22.70 1.03 -7.49
C ILE A 296 23.70 2.18 -7.57
N SER A 297 24.38 2.47 -6.46
CA SER A 297 25.56 3.35 -6.45
C SER A 297 26.82 2.54 -6.15
N SER A 298 27.86 2.78 -6.94
CA SER A 298 29.16 2.13 -6.82
C SER A 298 30.27 3.12 -6.48
N ARG A 299 31.18 2.71 -5.60
CA ARG A 299 32.35 3.50 -5.19
C ARG A 299 33.37 3.61 -6.33
N PRO A 300 33.93 4.80 -6.59
CA PRO A 300 34.92 5.00 -7.65
C PRO A 300 36.22 4.24 -7.39
N VAL A 301 36.77 3.56 -8.40
CA VAL A 301 38.12 2.92 -8.35
C VAL A 301 39.20 3.95 -8.05
N THR A 302 39.11 5.12 -8.70
CA THR A 302 39.95 6.30 -8.45
C THR A 302 39.09 7.56 -8.58
N GLY A 303 39.38 8.59 -7.78
CA GLY A 303 38.58 9.82 -7.72
C GLY A 303 37.50 9.81 -6.64
N SER A 304 36.60 10.79 -6.67
CA SER A 304 35.65 11.09 -5.60
C SER A 304 34.20 11.19 -6.08
N ILE A 305 33.86 10.49 -7.17
CA ILE A 305 32.54 10.53 -7.79
C ILE A 305 31.99 9.09 -7.88
N SER A 306 30.90 8.81 -7.18
CA SER A 306 30.18 7.55 -7.31
C SER A 306 29.60 7.39 -8.72
N ARG A 307 29.45 6.15 -9.17
CA ARG A 307 28.75 5.81 -10.42
C ARG A 307 27.36 5.26 -10.07
N GLN A 308 26.33 5.82 -10.66
CA GLN A 308 24.94 5.46 -10.43
C GLN A 308 24.44 4.57 -11.58
N PHE A 309 23.59 3.60 -11.23
CA PHE A 309 22.90 2.73 -12.17
C PHE A 309 21.42 2.62 -11.80
N ILE A 310 20.58 2.43 -12.81
CA ILE A 310 19.19 1.99 -12.66
C ILE A 310 19.03 0.73 -13.51
N PHE A 311 18.50 -0.33 -12.91
CA PHE A 311 18.14 -1.57 -13.57
C PHE A 311 16.65 -1.77 -13.48
N THR A 312 15.99 -1.98 -14.63
CA THR A 312 14.61 -2.49 -14.61
C THR A 312 14.63 -4.00 -14.40
N ASN A 313 13.68 -4.52 -13.63
CA ASN A 313 13.44 -5.95 -13.51
C ASN A 313 12.36 -6.38 -14.52
N ASP A 314 12.38 -7.66 -14.88
CA ASP A 314 11.34 -8.29 -15.72
C ASP A 314 11.32 -9.76 -15.29
N ASN A 315 10.59 -10.01 -14.20
CA ASN A 315 10.43 -11.35 -13.61
C ASN A 315 11.77 -12.06 -13.31
N GLY A 316 12.69 -11.34 -12.66
CA GLY A 316 13.99 -11.82 -12.23
C GLY A 316 15.15 -11.51 -13.18
N VAL A 317 14.91 -10.84 -14.32
CA VAL A 317 15.97 -10.48 -15.28
C VAL A 317 16.21 -8.97 -15.29
N PHE A 318 17.37 -8.54 -14.80
CA PHE A 318 17.71 -7.12 -14.70
C PHE A 318 18.35 -6.56 -15.97
N LYS A 319 17.91 -5.36 -16.36
CA LYS A 319 18.44 -4.62 -17.51
C LYS A 319 18.86 -3.20 -17.15
N ASP A 320 20.12 -2.87 -17.40
CA ASP A 320 20.67 -1.52 -17.20
C ASP A 320 20.03 -0.50 -18.15
N ILE A 321 19.34 0.50 -17.60
CA ILE A 321 18.71 1.61 -18.34
C ILE A 321 19.36 2.98 -18.07
N SER A 322 20.51 3.02 -17.40
CA SER A 322 21.12 4.23 -16.81
C SER A 322 21.42 5.38 -17.78
N ILE A 323 21.52 5.13 -19.09
CA ILE A 323 21.99 6.11 -20.09
C ILE A 323 21.02 7.28 -20.28
N ASN A 324 19.74 7.13 -19.96
CA ASN A 324 18.71 8.16 -20.22
C ASN A 324 17.80 8.47 -19.01
N THR A 325 18.19 8.06 -17.80
CA THR A 325 17.35 8.25 -16.62
C THR A 325 17.41 9.66 -16.03
N GLY A 326 18.36 10.50 -16.43
CA GLY A 326 18.55 11.83 -15.82
C GLY A 326 19.42 11.85 -14.55
N ILE A 327 19.79 10.68 -14.01
CA ILE A 327 20.65 10.56 -12.83
C ILE A 327 22.13 10.56 -13.27
N ASN A 328 22.87 11.63 -12.96
CA ASN A 328 24.29 11.75 -13.37
C ASN A 328 25.15 12.69 -12.48
N HIS A 329 24.85 12.72 -11.18
CA HIS A 329 25.45 13.69 -10.27
C HIS A 329 26.92 13.46 -9.93
N LYS A 330 27.49 14.37 -9.12
CA LYS A 330 28.89 14.37 -8.69
C LYS A 330 29.00 14.30 -7.18
N GLY A 331 30.09 13.72 -6.70
CA GLY A 331 30.37 13.50 -5.27
C GLY A 331 30.24 12.02 -4.91
N GLN A 332 30.50 11.70 -3.66
CA GLN A 332 30.33 10.35 -3.12
C GLN A 332 28.95 10.23 -2.49
N ASP A 333 28.22 9.20 -2.92
CA ASP A 333 26.94 8.83 -2.33
C ASP A 333 27.20 8.12 -1.01
N ILE A 334 26.54 8.58 0.05
CA ILE A 334 26.71 8.12 1.42
C ILE A 334 25.60 7.12 1.75
N SER A 335 24.34 7.50 1.48
CA SER A 335 23.16 6.65 1.59
C SER A 335 22.14 7.06 0.54
N ALA A 336 21.21 6.17 0.23
CA ALA A 336 20.05 6.47 -0.58
C ALA A 336 18.84 5.65 -0.13
N LEU A 337 17.65 6.14 -0.43
CA LEU A 337 16.38 5.48 -0.20
C LEU A 337 15.34 5.96 -1.21
N THR A 338 14.22 5.25 -1.27
CA THR A 338 13.10 5.60 -2.14
C THR A 338 11.83 5.87 -1.32
N ALA A 339 11.02 6.80 -1.81
CA ALA A 339 9.69 7.13 -1.32
C ALA A 339 8.95 7.97 -2.38
N ASP A 340 7.63 7.98 -2.34
CA ASP A 340 6.81 8.92 -3.10
C ASP A 340 6.63 10.20 -2.26
N TYR A 341 7.56 11.15 -2.36
CA TYR A 341 7.59 12.31 -1.45
C TYR A 341 6.55 13.38 -1.82
N ASP A 342 6.13 13.42 -3.09
CA ASP A 342 5.12 14.36 -3.57
C ASP A 342 3.75 13.74 -3.80
N ASN A 343 3.57 12.52 -3.27
CA ASN A 343 2.33 11.77 -3.24
C ASN A 343 1.72 11.65 -4.65
N ASP A 344 2.57 11.37 -5.66
CA ASP A 344 2.21 11.29 -7.07
C ASP A 344 1.98 9.86 -7.60
N GLY A 345 2.23 8.87 -6.76
CA GLY A 345 2.11 7.45 -7.05
C GLY A 345 3.34 6.83 -7.70
N PHE A 346 4.42 7.59 -7.90
CA PHE A 346 5.69 7.09 -8.39
C PHE A 346 6.77 7.17 -7.31
N LEU A 347 7.62 6.15 -7.26
CA LEU A 347 8.74 6.12 -6.32
C LEU A 347 9.87 7.06 -6.76
N ASP A 348 10.19 8.03 -5.91
CA ASP A 348 11.31 8.96 -6.07
C ASP A 348 12.56 8.46 -5.36
N ILE A 349 13.73 9.05 -5.66
CA ILE A 349 15.01 8.62 -5.07
C ILE A 349 15.68 9.78 -4.34
N LEU A 350 15.88 9.63 -3.02
CA LEU A 350 16.74 10.50 -2.23
C LEU A 350 18.16 9.94 -2.20
N VAL A 351 19.14 10.73 -2.64
CA VAL A 351 20.58 10.41 -2.55
C VAL A 351 21.27 11.42 -1.64
N LEU A 352 21.68 10.98 -0.45
CA LEU A 352 22.48 11.77 0.47
C LEU A 352 23.96 11.67 0.07
N ASN A 353 24.57 12.83 -0.13
CA ASN A 353 25.87 12.91 -0.81
C ASN A 353 26.81 13.91 -0.14
N ASN A 354 28.11 13.59 -0.16
CA ASN A 354 29.13 14.36 0.54
C ASN A 354 29.44 15.74 -0.09
N ARG A 355 28.83 16.05 -1.24
CA ARG A 355 28.96 17.34 -1.92
C ARG A 355 27.65 18.12 -1.89
N ARG A 356 26.56 17.49 -2.34
CA ARG A 356 25.19 18.05 -2.37
C ARG A 356 24.23 16.89 -2.50
N SER A 357 23.26 16.73 -1.61
CA SER A 357 22.21 15.72 -1.73
C SER A 357 21.28 16.01 -2.92
N ARG A 358 20.59 14.96 -3.41
CA ARG A 358 19.61 15.04 -4.50
C ARG A 358 18.32 14.37 -4.07
N LEU A 359 17.19 14.97 -4.43
CA LEU A 359 15.89 14.34 -4.40
C LEU A 359 15.43 14.25 -5.85
N TYR A 360 15.41 13.04 -6.40
CA TYR A 360 15.12 12.75 -7.79
C TYR A 360 13.65 12.39 -7.94
N LYS A 361 12.85 13.29 -8.50
CA LYS A 361 11.44 13.04 -8.80
C LYS A 361 11.32 12.14 -10.02
N ASN A 362 10.61 11.03 -9.91
CA ASN A 362 10.30 10.10 -11.00
C ASN A 362 9.11 10.65 -11.81
N ASP A 363 9.20 10.61 -13.14
CA ASP A 363 8.13 11.06 -14.02
C ASP A 363 7.17 9.94 -14.47
N GLY A 364 7.37 8.72 -13.96
CA GLY A 364 6.61 7.52 -14.31
C GLY A 364 6.98 6.89 -15.65
N ASN A 365 8.00 7.41 -16.34
CA ASN A 365 8.50 6.87 -17.61
C ASN A 365 9.93 6.33 -17.49
N GLY A 366 10.39 6.06 -16.27
CA GLY A 366 11.77 5.66 -15.98
C GLY A 366 12.78 6.80 -16.12
N THR A 367 12.33 8.06 -16.02
CA THR A 367 13.22 9.23 -15.98
C THR A 367 13.04 10.04 -14.71
N PHE A 368 14.12 10.70 -14.28
CA PHE A 368 14.25 11.32 -12.98
C PHE A 368 14.75 12.76 -13.09
N MET A 369 14.12 13.66 -12.34
CA MET A 369 14.44 15.08 -12.30
C MET A 369 15.02 15.49 -10.94
N ASP A 370 16.20 16.14 -10.91
CA ASP A 370 16.79 16.65 -9.66
C ASP A 370 15.98 17.84 -9.12
N MET A 371 15.23 17.60 -8.04
CA MET A 371 14.38 18.57 -7.35
C MET A 371 15.06 19.24 -6.15
N ALA A 372 16.32 18.91 -5.82
CA ALA A 372 16.89 19.30 -4.53
C ALA A 372 16.98 20.81 -4.27
N TYR A 373 17.01 21.67 -5.30
CA TYR A 373 16.91 23.12 -5.08
C TYR A 373 15.47 23.60 -4.88
N ALA A 374 14.52 23.02 -5.60
CA ALA A 374 13.10 23.36 -5.46
C ALA A 374 12.58 22.92 -4.09
N THR A 375 13.04 21.76 -3.61
CA THR A 375 12.56 21.16 -2.36
C THR A 375 13.32 21.64 -1.12
N GLY A 376 14.49 22.26 -1.28
CA GLY A 376 15.37 22.65 -0.16
C GLY A 376 16.35 21.56 0.28
N ILE A 377 16.29 20.34 -0.28
CA ILE A 377 17.15 19.19 0.07
C ILE A 377 18.49 19.20 -0.72
N GLY A 378 19.10 20.39 -0.83
CA GLY A 378 20.33 20.63 -1.61
C GLY A 378 21.62 20.73 -0.78
N PHE A 379 21.62 20.25 0.45
CA PHE A 379 22.72 20.40 1.40
C PHE A 379 23.78 19.30 1.28
N LYS A 380 24.95 19.51 1.89
CA LYS A 380 25.96 18.45 2.06
C LYS A 380 25.56 17.56 3.23
N SER A 381 25.54 16.25 3.01
CA SER A 381 25.22 15.28 4.07
C SER A 381 26.47 14.64 4.69
N ASN A 382 26.37 14.32 5.97
CA ASN A 382 27.20 13.37 6.73
C ASN A 382 26.30 12.30 7.39
N SER A 383 25.21 11.95 6.71
CA SER A 383 24.22 11.00 7.17
C SER A 383 24.81 9.61 7.37
N VAL A 384 24.28 8.90 8.35
CA VAL A 384 24.49 7.46 8.51
C VAL A 384 23.32 6.71 7.89
N GLN A 385 22.10 7.17 8.17
CA GLN A 385 20.84 6.56 7.74
C GLN A 385 19.79 7.67 7.56
N ALA A 386 18.79 7.45 6.70
CA ALA A 386 17.64 8.33 6.56
C ALA A 386 16.38 7.51 6.25
N LYS A 387 15.20 8.02 6.63
CA LYS A 387 13.90 7.40 6.35
C LYS A 387 12.85 8.48 6.11
N PHE A 388 11.90 8.15 5.23
CA PHE A 388 10.67 8.92 5.05
C PHE A 388 9.59 8.38 5.99
N ILE A 389 8.86 9.26 6.66
CA ILE A 389 7.81 8.95 7.63
C ILE A 389 6.73 10.04 7.59
N ASP A 390 5.48 9.69 7.88
CA ASP A 390 4.38 10.65 8.12
C ASP A 390 4.31 10.87 9.65
N TYR A 391 5.12 11.77 10.21
CA TYR A 391 5.28 11.85 11.69
C TYR A 391 4.20 12.69 12.38
N ASP A 392 3.56 13.60 11.66
CA ASP A 392 2.46 14.43 12.14
C ASP A 392 1.08 13.99 11.60
N LEU A 393 1.03 12.85 10.89
CA LEU A 393 -0.17 12.11 10.47
C LEU A 393 -1.08 12.92 9.54
N GLU A 394 -0.47 13.70 8.65
CA GLU A 394 -1.17 14.62 7.75
C GLU A 394 -1.15 14.20 6.28
N GLY A 395 -0.52 13.06 5.98
CA GLY A 395 -0.64 12.35 4.71
C GLY A 395 0.45 12.66 3.69
N ASP A 396 1.43 13.51 4.01
CA ASP A 396 2.68 13.64 3.27
C ASP A 396 3.87 13.04 4.04
N LEU A 397 4.94 12.73 3.31
CA LEU A 397 6.11 12.07 3.88
C LEU A 397 7.20 13.09 4.22
N ASP A 398 7.58 13.12 5.49
CA ASP A 398 8.66 13.87 6.08
C ASP A 398 9.97 13.08 6.07
N LEU A 399 11.09 13.77 6.25
CA LEU A 399 12.42 13.19 6.14
C LEU A 399 13.19 13.30 7.47
N PHE A 400 13.48 12.17 8.09
CA PHE A 400 14.41 12.09 9.21
C PHE A 400 15.78 11.58 8.75
N ILE A 401 16.85 12.23 9.22
CA ILE A 401 18.24 11.90 8.90
C ILE A 401 19.02 11.74 10.21
N ALA A 402 19.51 10.52 10.47
CA ALA A 402 20.52 10.30 11.49
C ALA A 402 21.89 10.64 10.92
N THR A 403 22.69 11.35 11.71
CA THR A 403 24.00 11.84 11.27
C THR A 403 25.11 11.39 12.21
N GLU A 404 26.35 11.64 11.82
CA GLU A 404 27.50 11.52 12.72
C GLU A 404 27.52 12.59 13.84
N SER A 405 26.56 13.52 13.86
CA SER A 405 26.48 14.63 14.81
C SER A 405 25.05 14.87 15.32
N ALA A 406 24.41 15.98 14.92
CA ALA A 406 23.04 16.30 15.31
C ALA A 406 22.07 15.72 14.27
N ASN A 407 21.01 15.06 14.74
CA ASN A 407 20.00 14.51 13.85
C ASN A 407 19.15 15.63 13.24
N GLN A 408 18.53 15.33 12.10
CA GLN A 408 17.75 16.29 11.34
C GLN A 408 16.35 15.75 11.04
N LEU A 409 15.32 16.54 11.29
CA LEU A 409 13.94 16.28 10.86
C LEU A 409 13.50 17.41 9.93
N TYR A 410 13.18 17.05 8.69
CA TYR A 410 12.66 17.94 7.67
C TYR A 410 11.19 17.61 7.44
N ARG A 411 10.32 18.56 7.75
CA ARG A 411 8.90 18.47 7.53
C ARG A 411 8.55 18.83 6.09
N ASN A 412 7.76 18.00 5.41
CA ASN A 412 7.20 18.30 4.10
C ASN A 412 6.07 19.32 4.27
N ASN A 413 6.03 20.35 3.42
CA ASN A 413 5.04 21.42 3.57
C ASN A 413 3.80 21.18 2.67
N GLY A 414 3.64 20.00 2.08
CA GLY A 414 2.59 19.72 1.08
C GLY A 414 2.65 20.53 -0.22
N ASP A 415 3.67 21.38 -0.42
CA ASP A 415 3.86 22.24 -1.59
C ASP A 415 5.13 21.94 -2.40
N GLY A 416 5.75 20.79 -2.12
CA GLY A 416 7.00 20.35 -2.75
C GLY A 416 8.25 20.96 -2.11
N THR A 417 8.13 21.63 -0.96
CA THR A 417 9.26 22.16 -0.17
C THR A 417 9.36 21.51 1.21
N PHE A 418 10.56 21.51 1.80
CA PHE A 418 10.83 20.99 3.14
C PHE A 418 11.33 22.07 4.10
N THR A 419 10.92 21.97 5.37
CA THR A 419 11.35 22.85 6.47
C THR A 419 12.10 22.05 7.53
N ASP A 420 13.31 22.46 7.92
CA ASP A 420 14.00 21.87 9.08
C ASP A 420 13.26 22.26 10.38
N VAL A 421 12.74 21.25 11.08
CA VAL A 421 12.00 21.38 12.34
C VAL A 421 12.70 20.70 13.52
N SER A 422 13.95 20.25 13.36
CA SER A 422 14.68 19.41 14.32
C SER A 422 14.71 19.97 15.75
N GLU A 423 14.89 21.28 15.89
CA GLU A 423 14.90 21.96 17.20
C GLU A 423 13.47 22.09 17.77
N LYS A 424 12.50 22.42 16.92
CA LYS A 424 11.10 22.60 17.31
C LYS A 424 10.46 21.28 17.75
N SER A 425 10.79 20.18 17.07
CA SER A 425 10.27 18.84 17.34
C SER A 425 10.98 18.14 18.50
N GLY A 426 12.13 18.65 18.94
CA GLY A 426 12.93 18.05 20.01
C GLY A 426 13.77 16.85 19.59
N THR A 427 13.93 16.59 18.28
CA THR A 427 14.62 15.39 17.77
C THR A 427 16.12 15.56 17.52
N ILE A 428 16.64 16.81 17.59
CA ILE A 428 18.05 17.13 17.37
C ILE A 428 18.99 16.30 18.28
N GLY A 429 18.59 16.14 19.55
CA GLY A 429 19.35 15.52 20.62
C GLY A 429 20.74 16.11 20.87
N GLU A 430 21.54 15.50 21.75
CA GLU A 430 22.97 15.81 21.86
C GLU A 430 23.73 15.31 20.61
N PRO A 431 24.82 15.99 20.20
CA PRO A 431 25.57 15.64 18.99
C PRO A 431 26.42 14.39 19.21
N VAL A 432 25.81 13.22 19.06
CA VAL A 432 26.45 11.92 19.16
C VAL A 432 26.35 11.20 17.81
N HIS A 433 27.37 10.42 17.48
CA HIS A 433 27.37 9.63 16.25
C HIS A 433 26.22 8.62 16.31
N SER A 434 25.28 8.62 15.36
CA SER A 434 24.25 7.59 15.27
C SER A 434 24.75 6.37 14.48
N SER A 435 24.26 5.16 14.73
CA SER A 435 24.60 3.96 13.95
C SER A 435 23.46 3.45 13.06
N ASP A 436 22.21 3.48 13.54
CA ASP A 436 21.01 3.08 12.79
C ASP A 436 19.75 3.67 13.45
N MET A 437 18.59 3.55 12.80
CA MET A 437 17.30 4.02 13.32
C MET A 437 16.13 3.11 12.94
N SER A 438 15.07 3.10 13.75
CA SER A 438 13.79 2.51 13.43
C SER A 438 12.62 3.42 13.84
N PHE A 439 11.51 3.31 13.10
CA PHE A 439 10.25 4.00 13.37
C PHE A 439 9.15 2.96 13.52
N GLY A 440 8.15 3.27 14.32
CA GLY A 440 6.97 2.42 14.51
C GLY A 440 6.13 2.94 15.67
N ASP A 441 4.87 2.53 15.73
CA ASP A 441 3.99 2.77 16.87
C ASP A 441 4.32 1.72 17.96
N PHE A 442 5.24 2.04 18.87
CA PHE A 442 5.76 1.07 19.84
C PHE A 442 4.92 1.05 21.13
N ASP A 443 4.08 2.03 21.39
CA ASP A 443 3.13 2.02 22.52
C ASP A 443 1.67 1.77 22.12
N ASP A 444 1.42 1.50 20.84
CA ASP A 444 0.11 1.16 20.25
C ASP A 444 -0.94 2.26 20.47
N ASP A 445 -0.49 3.53 20.49
CA ASP A 445 -1.32 4.69 20.74
C ASP A 445 -1.78 5.41 19.45
N GLY A 446 -1.22 5.01 18.30
CA GLY A 446 -1.58 5.46 16.96
C GLY A 446 -0.64 6.49 16.34
N ASP A 447 0.45 6.90 17.01
CA ASP A 447 1.48 7.73 16.39
C ASP A 447 2.86 7.07 16.24
N VAL A 448 3.65 7.61 15.32
CA VAL A 448 4.93 7.01 14.93
C VAL A 448 6.03 7.49 15.86
N ASP A 449 6.54 6.58 16.69
CA ASP A 449 7.72 6.79 17.53
C ASP A 449 9.02 6.52 16.76
N MET A 450 10.15 6.83 17.41
CA MET A 450 11.49 6.65 16.83
C MET A 450 12.52 6.12 17.83
N VAL A 451 13.27 5.11 17.42
CA VAL A 451 14.49 4.65 18.12
C VAL A 451 15.71 5.01 17.27
N VAL A 452 16.71 5.66 17.88
CA VAL A 452 18.01 5.95 17.25
C VAL A 452 19.12 5.28 18.06
N LEU A 453 19.89 4.40 17.43
CA LEU A 453 21.05 3.77 18.05
C LEU A 453 22.27 4.70 17.99
N ASN A 454 23.04 4.76 19.07
CA ASN A 454 24.37 5.37 19.08
C ASN A 454 25.41 4.37 19.61
N PRO A 455 26.70 4.53 19.25
CA PRO A 455 27.79 3.72 19.77
C PRO A 455 27.88 3.71 21.30
N ALA A 456 28.58 2.70 21.83
CA ALA A 456 28.76 2.46 23.27
C ALA A 456 27.47 2.18 24.06
N GLY A 457 26.42 1.70 23.38
CA GLY A 457 25.17 1.25 24.01
C GLY A 457 24.24 2.38 24.43
N THR A 458 24.48 3.61 23.95
CA THR A 458 23.57 4.73 24.21
C THR A 458 22.52 4.79 23.10
N SER A 459 21.28 4.41 23.38
CA SER A 459 20.18 4.53 22.42
C SER A 459 19.24 5.65 22.83
N ARG A 460 18.63 6.32 21.86
CA ARG A 460 17.55 7.27 22.11
C ARG A 460 16.22 6.69 21.70
N PHE A 461 15.23 6.82 22.56
CA PHE A 461 13.86 6.49 22.24
C PHE A 461 12.98 7.73 22.37
N TYR A 462 12.40 8.14 21.25
CA TYR A 462 11.57 9.32 21.11
C TYR A 462 10.11 8.89 20.97
N ASP A 463 9.34 9.19 22.00
CA ASP A 463 7.88 9.02 22.09
C ASP A 463 7.24 10.24 21.39
N ASN A 464 6.43 9.98 20.37
CA ASN A 464 5.71 11.02 19.65
C ASN A 464 4.57 11.52 20.55
N ARG A 465 4.51 12.84 20.75
CA ARG A 465 3.50 13.48 21.61
C ARG A 465 2.40 14.11 20.77
N ARG A 466 2.37 13.77 19.47
CA ARG A 466 1.60 14.43 18.41
C ARG A 466 1.99 15.90 18.25
N GLN A 467 1.31 16.59 17.33
CA GLN A 467 1.52 18.01 17.02
C GLN A 467 2.98 18.33 16.61
N GLY A 468 3.70 17.31 16.15
CA GLY A 468 5.09 17.38 15.72
C GLY A 468 6.11 17.59 16.85
N ILE A 469 5.82 17.12 18.07
CA ILE A 469 6.75 17.19 19.21
C ILE A 469 7.07 15.78 19.70
N PHE A 470 8.35 15.51 19.95
CA PHE A 470 8.84 14.26 20.53
C PHE A 470 9.35 14.46 21.96
N SER A 471 9.24 13.42 22.78
CA SER A 471 9.86 13.33 24.10
C SER A 471 10.88 12.21 24.15
N ASP A 472 12.09 12.49 24.65
CA ASP A 472 13.09 11.46 24.93
C ASP A 472 12.68 10.67 26.19
N ILE A 473 12.42 9.38 26.00
CA ILE A 473 11.98 8.45 27.05
C ILE A 473 12.95 7.27 27.24
N SER A 474 14.19 7.42 26.78
CA SER A 474 15.22 6.37 26.76
C SER A 474 15.38 5.68 28.12
N ASP A 475 15.44 6.46 29.21
CA ASP A 475 15.66 5.96 30.58
C ASP A 475 14.54 5.06 31.11
N ARG A 476 13.33 5.14 30.54
CA ARG A 476 12.16 4.34 30.96
C ARG A 476 11.74 3.29 29.93
N ALA A 477 12.29 3.33 28.73
CA ALA A 477 11.96 2.44 27.62
C ALA A 477 12.35 0.97 27.90
N GLY A 478 13.36 0.73 28.75
CA GLY A 478 13.86 -0.63 29.01
C GLY A 478 14.71 -1.23 27.88
N LEU A 479 15.13 -0.40 26.91
CA LEU A 479 16.08 -0.76 25.84
C LEU A 479 17.54 -0.67 26.31
N ASP A 480 17.85 -1.33 27.43
CA ASP A 480 19.18 -1.37 28.02
C ASP A 480 20.12 -2.29 27.24
N PHE A 481 20.58 -1.83 26.07
CA PHE A 481 21.56 -2.55 25.27
C PHE A 481 22.98 -2.32 25.78
N VAL A 482 23.73 -3.41 25.96
CA VAL A 482 25.15 -3.38 26.34
C VAL A 482 25.93 -3.90 25.14
N GLY A 483 26.88 -3.13 24.61
CA GLY A 483 27.66 -3.52 23.43
C GLY A 483 27.92 -2.38 22.47
N GLN A 484 28.17 -2.71 21.21
CA GLN A 484 28.34 -1.78 20.10
C GLN A 484 27.21 -1.98 19.09
N PRO A 485 26.05 -1.34 19.31
CA PRO A 485 24.87 -1.58 18.47
C PRO A 485 25.10 -1.07 17.04
N SER A 486 24.96 -1.95 16.05
CA SER A 486 25.16 -1.62 14.61
C SER A 486 23.88 -1.45 13.83
N SER A 487 22.87 -2.30 14.11
CA SER A 487 21.64 -2.32 13.35
C SER A 487 20.45 -2.59 14.26
N ILE A 488 19.35 -1.91 13.97
CA ILE A 488 18.07 -2.07 14.63
C ILE A 488 17.00 -2.46 13.60
N VAL A 489 16.27 -3.53 13.90
CA VAL A 489 15.11 -3.94 13.10
C VAL A 489 13.91 -4.17 13.99
N MET A 490 12.74 -3.81 13.49
CA MET A 490 11.47 -3.98 14.18
C MET A 490 10.60 -5.02 13.48
N GLY A 491 9.74 -5.69 14.24
CA GLY A 491 8.75 -6.62 13.71
C GLY A 491 8.06 -7.41 14.82
N ASP A 492 6.84 -7.86 14.58
CA ASP A 492 6.10 -8.75 15.49
C ASP A 492 6.65 -10.19 15.37
N TYR A 493 7.87 -10.43 15.86
CA TYR A 493 8.53 -11.74 15.68
C TYR A 493 7.79 -12.87 16.41
N ASN A 494 6.99 -12.51 17.41
CA ASN A 494 6.35 -13.45 18.31
C ASN A 494 4.82 -13.55 18.07
N ASN A 495 4.30 -12.81 17.09
CA ASN A 495 2.90 -12.80 16.67
C ASN A 495 1.93 -12.43 17.82
N ASP A 496 2.32 -11.49 18.68
CA ASP A 496 1.46 -10.97 19.76
C ASP A 496 0.82 -9.60 19.47
N GLY A 497 1.11 -9.02 18.30
CA GLY A 497 0.51 -7.78 17.84
C GLY A 497 1.25 -6.52 18.23
N TYR A 498 2.44 -6.63 18.83
CA TYR A 498 3.29 -5.49 19.18
C TYR A 498 4.59 -5.49 18.39
N LEU A 499 5.10 -4.29 18.06
CA LEU A 499 6.38 -4.15 17.37
C LEU A 499 7.52 -4.44 18.35
N ASP A 500 8.16 -5.59 18.20
CA ASP A 500 9.37 -5.94 18.94
C ASP A 500 10.63 -5.42 18.23
N ILE A 501 11.77 -5.47 18.92
CA ILE A 501 13.04 -4.95 18.40
C ILE A 501 14.13 -6.02 18.47
N PHE A 502 14.90 -6.19 17.39
CA PHE A 502 16.20 -6.85 17.42
C PHE A 502 17.33 -5.84 17.21
N ILE A 503 18.36 -5.93 18.05
CA ILE A 503 19.59 -5.12 17.95
C ILE A 503 20.77 -6.05 17.72
N ALA A 504 21.46 -5.80 16.59
CA ALA A 504 22.70 -6.46 16.21
C ALA A 504 23.92 -5.78 16.85
N ASP A 505 24.96 -6.56 17.12
CA ASP A 505 26.16 -6.13 17.85
C ASP A 505 27.45 -6.30 17.04
N LEU A 506 28.24 -5.21 16.94
CA LEU A 506 29.58 -5.26 16.33
C LEU A 506 30.62 -5.90 17.23
N SER A 507 30.45 -5.86 18.57
CA SER A 507 31.37 -6.57 19.46
C SER A 507 31.23 -8.09 19.41
N ALA A 508 30.21 -8.60 18.71
CA ALA A 508 29.91 -10.02 18.61
C ALA A 508 29.58 -10.70 19.95
N GLU A 509 29.14 -9.96 20.97
CA GLU A 509 28.92 -10.52 22.32
C GLU A 509 27.47 -10.42 22.78
N HIS A 510 26.69 -9.49 22.22
CA HIS A 510 25.50 -9.00 22.89
C HIS A 510 24.24 -8.82 22.02
N HIS A 511 24.17 -9.45 20.83
CA HIS A 511 22.95 -9.51 20.02
C HIS A 511 21.71 -9.77 20.89
N ALA A 512 20.63 -9.01 20.66
CA ALA A 512 19.50 -9.01 21.59
C ALA A 512 18.16 -8.78 20.90
N ILE A 513 17.19 -9.62 21.27
CA ILE A 513 15.77 -9.37 21.01
C ILE A 513 15.16 -8.71 22.24
N PHE A 514 14.33 -7.71 22.03
CA PHE A 514 13.58 -6.96 23.02
C PHE A 514 12.10 -7.10 22.70
N LYS A 515 11.39 -7.78 23.60
CA LYS A 515 9.94 -7.95 23.52
C LYS A 515 9.25 -6.69 24.01
N ASN A 516 8.36 -6.14 23.20
CA ASN A 516 7.51 -5.01 23.54
C ASN A 516 6.37 -5.46 24.47
N LYS A 517 5.99 -4.58 25.40
CA LYS A 517 4.87 -4.79 26.32
C LYS A 517 3.56 -4.12 25.87
N GLY A 518 3.59 -3.41 24.75
CA GLY A 518 2.46 -2.65 24.21
C GLY A 518 2.19 -1.33 24.93
N ASP A 519 3.22 -0.79 25.59
CA ASP A 519 3.17 0.50 26.31
C ASP A 519 4.45 1.32 26.09
N GLY A 520 5.17 1.04 25.00
CA GLY A 520 6.45 1.68 24.67
C GLY A 520 7.61 1.21 25.55
N THR A 521 7.40 0.20 26.40
CA THR A 521 8.46 -0.39 27.23
C THR A 521 8.81 -1.81 26.80
N PHE A 522 10.09 -2.14 26.91
CA PHE A 522 10.67 -3.36 26.39
C PHE A 522 11.31 -4.22 27.49
N ILE A 523 11.31 -5.53 27.27
CA ILE A 523 12.04 -6.51 28.08
C ILE A 523 12.92 -7.35 27.17
N LYS A 524 14.20 -7.47 27.49
CA LYS A 524 15.14 -8.35 26.77
C LYS A 524 14.69 -9.82 26.81
N ASP A 525 14.42 -10.42 25.66
CA ASP A 525 14.12 -11.84 25.52
C ASP A 525 15.42 -12.65 25.43
N LYS A 526 15.79 -13.25 26.56
CA LYS A 526 16.98 -14.12 26.64
C LYS A 526 16.72 -15.55 26.20
N LYS A 527 15.46 -15.95 26.01
CA LYS A 527 15.08 -17.34 25.73
C LYS A 527 15.12 -17.63 24.24
N SER A 528 14.68 -16.69 23.40
CA SER A 528 14.54 -16.93 21.97
C SER A 528 15.87 -17.25 21.27
N LEU A 529 16.97 -16.62 21.69
CA LEU A 529 18.31 -16.86 21.12
C LEU A 529 19.14 -17.90 21.90
N ALA A 530 18.66 -18.44 23.02
CA ALA A 530 19.46 -19.28 23.91
C ALA A 530 19.97 -20.58 23.27
N GLY A 531 19.32 -21.05 22.19
CA GLY A 531 19.68 -22.26 21.46
C GLY A 531 20.63 -22.05 20.29
N VAL A 532 20.99 -20.81 19.95
CA VAL A 532 21.80 -20.49 18.77
C VAL A 532 23.29 -20.47 19.14
N PHE A 533 23.96 -21.59 18.90
CA PHE A 533 25.39 -21.73 19.21
C PHE A 533 26.26 -20.90 18.24
N GLY A 534 27.24 -20.17 18.78
CA GLY A 534 28.19 -19.39 17.97
C GLY A 534 27.67 -18.03 17.49
N LEU A 535 26.43 -17.64 17.84
CA LEU A 535 25.89 -16.32 17.55
C LEU A 535 26.75 -15.20 18.17
N ASN A 536 27.22 -15.42 19.40
CA ASN A 536 28.14 -14.52 20.11
C ASN A 536 29.61 -14.72 19.70
N GLU A 537 29.85 -15.12 18.46
CA GLU A 537 31.15 -15.11 17.78
C GLU A 537 31.04 -14.42 16.41
N PHE A 538 29.90 -13.79 16.12
CA PHE A 538 29.63 -13.13 14.85
C PHE A 538 29.45 -11.63 15.05
N SER A 539 30.29 -10.83 14.41
CA SER A 539 30.16 -9.37 14.39
C SER A 539 29.19 -9.00 13.28
N ALA A 540 27.99 -8.55 13.65
CA ALA A 540 26.94 -8.23 12.69
C ALA A 540 26.96 -6.72 12.36
N ILE A 541 26.96 -6.40 11.08
CA ILE A 541 26.92 -5.03 10.54
C ILE A 541 25.47 -4.62 10.25
N GLN A 542 24.67 -5.53 9.72
CA GLN A 542 23.27 -5.29 9.39
C GLN A 542 22.41 -6.51 9.75
N ALA A 543 21.16 -6.27 10.16
CA ALA A 543 20.16 -7.32 10.33
C ALA A 543 18.88 -6.99 9.54
N LYS A 544 18.05 -8.01 9.29
CA LYS A 544 16.72 -7.92 8.70
C LYS A 544 15.79 -8.95 9.35
N PHE A 545 14.57 -8.54 9.64
CA PHE A 545 13.45 -9.47 9.80
C PHE A 545 12.83 -9.75 8.44
N ALA A 546 12.60 -11.01 8.11
CA ALA A 546 11.90 -11.46 6.91
C ALA A 546 11.30 -12.85 7.14
N ASP A 547 10.12 -13.11 6.60
CA ASP A 547 9.52 -14.45 6.58
C ASP A 547 10.03 -15.16 5.31
N LEU A 548 11.15 -15.88 5.40
CA LEU A 548 11.83 -16.43 4.23
C LEU A 548 11.24 -17.77 3.79
N ASP A 549 10.56 -18.50 4.68
CA ASP A 549 9.91 -19.76 4.34
C ASP A 549 8.37 -19.67 4.25
N ASN A 550 7.83 -18.45 4.30
CA ASN A 550 6.40 -18.12 4.23
C ASN A 550 5.55 -18.83 5.30
N ASP A 551 6.11 -19.17 6.45
CA ASP A 551 5.39 -19.89 7.50
C ASP A 551 4.54 -18.98 8.42
N GLY A 552 4.74 -17.66 8.31
CA GLY A 552 4.07 -16.62 9.08
C GLY A 552 4.84 -16.14 10.31
N TYR A 553 6.12 -16.53 10.49
CA TYR A 553 6.98 -16.08 11.57
C TYR A 553 8.25 -15.42 11.01
N LEU A 554 8.64 -14.28 11.58
CA LEU A 554 9.80 -13.53 11.09
C LEU A 554 11.12 -14.21 11.48
N ASP A 555 11.89 -14.62 10.47
CA ASP A 555 13.28 -15.06 10.59
C ASP A 555 14.23 -13.85 10.74
N ILE A 556 15.45 -14.09 11.23
CA ILE A 556 16.50 -13.06 11.32
C ILE A 556 17.62 -13.39 10.35
N LEU A 557 17.85 -12.50 9.39
CA LEU A 557 19.02 -12.51 8.52
C LEU A 557 20.04 -11.49 9.01
N MET A 558 21.28 -11.90 9.25
CA MET A 558 22.38 -11.02 9.68
C MET A 558 23.53 -11.07 8.71
N ALA A 559 24.07 -9.89 8.38
CA ALA A 559 25.26 -9.69 7.58
C ALA A 559 26.43 -9.25 8.44
N GLY A 560 27.62 -9.78 8.18
CA GLY A 560 28.82 -9.38 8.90
C GLY A 560 29.98 -10.36 8.71
N SER A 561 30.74 -10.56 9.78
CA SER A 561 31.94 -11.41 9.78
C SER A 561 32.11 -12.17 11.08
N ALA A 562 32.81 -13.29 11.04
CA ALA A 562 33.22 -13.99 12.24
C ALA A 562 34.24 -13.17 13.04
N ALA A 563 34.10 -13.14 14.37
CA ALA A 563 34.99 -12.40 15.26
C ALA A 563 36.41 -13.01 15.35
N GLU A 564 36.55 -14.33 15.14
CA GLU A 564 37.82 -15.02 14.98
C GLU A 564 38.07 -15.44 13.53
N SER A 565 39.34 -15.66 13.14
CA SER A 565 39.81 -15.90 11.77
C SER A 565 39.33 -17.20 11.10
N ASP A 566 38.22 -17.81 11.52
CA ASP A 566 37.55 -18.88 10.78
C ASP A 566 36.74 -18.27 9.63
N LYS A 567 37.44 -17.97 8.53
CA LYS A 567 36.87 -17.40 7.29
C LYS A 567 35.71 -18.19 6.69
N LYS A 568 35.40 -19.38 7.20
CA LYS A 568 34.24 -20.20 6.79
C LYS A 568 32.92 -19.73 7.43
N LYS A 569 32.99 -18.86 8.43
CA LYS A 569 31.83 -18.25 9.10
C LYS A 569 31.64 -16.77 8.72
N ASP A 570 32.43 -16.24 7.79
CA ASP A 570 32.24 -14.89 7.25
C ASP A 570 31.04 -14.87 6.31
N GLY A 571 30.21 -13.84 6.43
CA GLY A 571 29.17 -13.54 5.46
C GLY A 571 27.80 -13.34 6.08
N LEU A 572 26.93 -14.35 5.97
CA LEU A 572 25.54 -14.32 6.43
C LEU A 572 25.29 -15.34 7.54
N ILE A 573 24.44 -14.97 8.50
CA ILE A 573 23.77 -15.90 9.42
C ILE A 573 22.27 -15.80 9.17
N LEU A 574 21.62 -16.96 9.02
CA LEU A 574 20.16 -17.06 8.97
C LEU A 574 19.66 -17.79 10.21
N LEU A 575 18.83 -17.12 11.00
CA LEU A 575 18.15 -17.69 12.15
C LEU A 575 16.67 -17.90 11.82
N HIS A 576 16.26 -19.16 11.76
CA HIS A 576 14.86 -19.53 11.51
C HIS A 576 14.04 -19.48 12.80
N ASN A 577 12.88 -18.83 12.77
CA ASN A 577 11.92 -18.75 13.87
C ASN A 577 10.99 -19.96 13.87
N ASP A 578 11.02 -20.79 14.92
CA ASP A 578 10.24 -22.03 14.96
C ASP A 578 8.73 -21.84 15.22
N GLY A 579 8.29 -20.59 15.44
CA GLY A 579 6.91 -20.26 15.82
C GLY A 579 6.52 -20.67 17.25
N TYR A 580 7.45 -21.24 18.02
CA TYR A 580 7.29 -21.60 19.44
C TYR A 580 8.17 -20.73 20.35
N GLY A 581 8.63 -19.59 19.83
CA GLY A 581 9.39 -18.58 20.55
C GLY A 581 10.89 -18.86 20.62
N LYS A 582 11.45 -19.68 19.70
CA LYS A 582 12.88 -19.92 19.59
C LYS A 582 13.40 -19.75 18.18
N TYR A 583 14.64 -19.29 18.10
CA TYR A 583 15.41 -19.28 16.88
C TYR A 583 16.34 -20.48 16.80
N THR A 584 16.52 -21.00 15.59
CA THR A 584 17.48 -22.05 15.25
C THR A 584 18.38 -21.60 14.11
N ASP A 585 19.65 -22.04 14.10
CA ASP A 585 20.58 -21.70 13.03
C ASP A 585 20.24 -22.48 11.75
N ALA A 586 19.83 -21.75 10.71
CA ALA A 586 19.53 -22.26 9.39
C ALA A 586 20.59 -21.84 8.35
N SER A 587 21.75 -21.32 8.77
CA SER A 587 22.79 -20.80 7.87
C SER A 587 23.36 -21.86 6.90
N ALA A 588 23.10 -23.15 7.13
CA ALA A 588 23.44 -24.22 6.19
C ALA A 588 22.65 -24.18 4.87
N THR A 589 21.53 -23.43 4.81
CA THR A 589 20.74 -23.22 3.60
C THR A 589 21.36 -22.17 2.67
N LEU A 590 22.23 -21.31 3.23
CA LEU A 590 22.92 -20.26 2.51
C LEU A 590 24.15 -20.80 1.76
N PRO A 591 24.55 -20.19 0.63
CA PRO A 591 25.81 -20.52 -0.01
C PRO A 591 26.99 -20.20 0.92
N SER A 592 28.05 -21.01 0.85
CA SER A 592 29.24 -20.80 1.68
C SER A 592 29.87 -19.42 1.43
N GLY A 593 29.89 -18.58 2.45
CA GLY A 593 30.55 -17.28 2.40
C GLY A 593 32.06 -17.40 2.34
N SER A 594 32.71 -16.43 1.70
CA SER A 594 34.17 -16.32 1.65
C SER A 594 34.68 -14.90 1.95
N SER A 595 33.78 -13.97 2.25
CA SER A 595 34.07 -12.57 2.56
C SER A 595 32.96 -12.00 3.45
N PRO A 596 33.25 -11.00 4.30
CA PRO A 596 32.26 -10.29 5.08
C PRO A 596 31.15 -9.68 4.20
N ILE A 597 29.90 -9.71 4.66
CA ILE A 597 28.79 -8.98 4.01
C ILE A 597 28.53 -7.68 4.77
N GLU A 598 28.45 -6.57 4.04
CA GLU A 598 28.16 -5.23 4.58
C GLU A 598 26.68 -4.85 4.47
N HIS A 599 26.00 -5.29 3.40
CA HIS A 599 24.61 -4.93 3.12
C HIS A 599 23.78 -6.12 2.65
N ILE A 600 22.52 -6.17 3.10
CA ILE A 600 21.49 -7.16 2.75
C ILE A 600 20.14 -6.50 2.49
N TYR A 601 19.43 -7.04 1.50
CA TYR A 601 18.08 -6.66 1.11
C TYR A 601 17.27 -7.92 0.85
N THR A 602 15.99 -7.90 1.20
CA THR A 602 15.07 -9.02 1.00
C THR A 602 13.90 -8.58 0.14
N ILE A 603 13.80 -9.15 -1.06
CA ILE A 603 12.83 -8.78 -2.10
C ILE A 603 12.41 -10.02 -2.86
N ASP A 604 11.19 -10.06 -3.39
CA ASP A 604 10.75 -11.14 -4.28
C ASP A 604 11.21 -10.76 -5.71
N LEU A 605 12.37 -11.29 -6.13
CA LEU A 605 13.06 -10.87 -7.36
C LEU A 605 12.34 -11.35 -8.61
N ASP A 606 11.79 -12.55 -8.58
CA ASP A 606 11.22 -13.23 -9.74
C ASP A 606 9.69 -13.38 -9.67
N ASN A 607 9.06 -12.71 -8.68
CA ASN A 607 7.62 -12.69 -8.43
C ASN A 607 7.01 -14.08 -8.19
N ASP A 608 7.80 -15.03 -7.70
CA ASP A 608 7.35 -16.39 -7.44
C ASP A 608 6.64 -16.56 -6.09
N GLY A 609 6.69 -15.52 -5.24
CA GLY A 609 5.99 -15.46 -3.97
C GLY A 609 6.82 -15.79 -2.73
N ASP A 610 8.13 -15.98 -2.85
CA ASP A 610 9.02 -15.96 -1.69
C ASP A 610 10.05 -14.83 -1.76
N LEU A 611 10.70 -14.56 -0.62
CA LEU A 611 11.65 -13.47 -0.50
C LEU A 611 13.07 -14.00 -0.77
N ASP A 612 13.74 -13.39 -1.75
CA ASP A 612 15.13 -13.60 -2.09
C ASP A 612 16.06 -12.65 -1.33
N ILE A 613 17.37 -12.84 -1.48
CA ILE A 613 18.39 -12.01 -0.82
C ILE A 613 19.30 -11.35 -1.86
N ILE A 614 19.39 -10.02 -1.85
CA ILE A 614 20.51 -9.29 -2.45
C ILE A 614 21.52 -8.98 -1.34
N GLN A 615 22.78 -9.29 -1.57
CA GLN A 615 23.87 -8.98 -0.65
C GLN A 615 25.04 -8.25 -1.32
N ILE A 616 25.78 -7.48 -0.52
CA ILE A 616 27.01 -6.80 -0.95
C ILE A 616 28.12 -7.10 0.05
N ASN A 617 29.25 -7.62 -0.43
CA ASN A 617 30.42 -7.88 0.41
C ASN A 617 31.30 -6.63 0.63
N ASP A 618 32.30 -6.75 1.51
CA ASP A 618 33.29 -5.70 1.83
C ASP A 618 34.14 -5.23 0.63
N LEU A 619 34.22 -6.04 -0.43
CA LEU A 619 34.84 -5.67 -1.72
C LEU A 619 33.87 -4.93 -2.66
N GLY A 620 32.60 -4.81 -2.27
CA GLY A 620 31.49 -4.26 -3.03
C GLY A 620 31.06 -5.14 -4.21
N GLN A 621 31.25 -6.46 -4.11
CA GLN A 621 30.66 -7.41 -5.05
C GLN A 621 29.21 -7.65 -4.65
N LEU A 622 28.31 -7.45 -5.60
CA LEU A 622 26.88 -7.71 -5.43
C LEU A 622 26.59 -9.17 -5.78
N GLN A 623 25.79 -9.83 -4.96
CA GLN A 623 25.24 -11.15 -5.26
C GLN A 623 23.72 -11.17 -5.02
N ALA A 624 23.00 -11.88 -5.88
CA ALA A 624 21.58 -12.18 -5.72
C ALA A 624 21.41 -13.68 -5.47
N LEU A 625 20.79 -14.00 -4.35
CA LEU A 625 20.55 -15.36 -3.88
C LEU A 625 19.06 -15.63 -3.95
N ARG A 626 18.66 -16.50 -4.88
CA ARG A 626 17.28 -16.91 -5.01
C ARG A 626 16.88 -17.87 -3.90
N ASN A 627 15.68 -17.72 -3.39
CA ASN A 627 15.06 -18.60 -2.42
C ASN A 627 14.37 -19.77 -3.12
N ASP A 628 14.95 -20.95 -2.93
CA ASP A 628 14.50 -22.20 -3.53
C ASP A 628 13.64 -22.97 -2.51
N GLY A 629 12.39 -22.54 -2.27
CA GLY A 629 11.41 -23.34 -1.53
C GLY A 629 10.47 -22.61 -0.58
N GLY A 630 10.60 -21.29 -0.38
CA GLY A 630 9.71 -20.53 0.49
C GLY A 630 8.27 -20.57 -0.02
N ASN A 631 8.10 -20.49 -1.34
CA ASN A 631 6.83 -20.60 -2.06
C ASN A 631 6.25 -22.04 -2.11
N LEU A 632 6.79 -22.98 -1.30
CA LEU A 632 6.07 -24.21 -0.94
C LEU A 632 4.95 -23.94 0.08
N ASN A 633 5.14 -22.92 0.92
CA ASN A 633 4.11 -22.35 1.76
C ASN A 633 3.39 -21.22 1.00
N ASN A 634 2.20 -20.89 1.48
CA ASN A 634 1.37 -19.87 0.86
C ASN A 634 1.69 -18.49 1.43
N TYR A 635 1.42 -17.43 0.67
CA TYR A 635 1.71 -16.05 1.06
C TYR A 635 0.57 -15.09 0.71
N LEU A 636 0.69 -13.83 1.15
CA LEU A 636 -0.08 -12.68 0.70
C LEU A 636 0.86 -11.49 0.50
N LYS A 637 0.73 -10.82 -0.64
CA LYS A 637 1.27 -9.47 -0.84
C LYS A 637 0.14 -8.47 -0.60
N ILE A 638 0.37 -7.43 0.18
CA ILE A 638 -0.62 -6.38 0.47
C ILE A 638 -0.02 -5.04 0.08
N ARG A 639 -0.68 -4.36 -0.85
CA ARG A 639 -0.38 -2.98 -1.28
C ARG A 639 -1.49 -2.06 -0.81
N LEU A 640 -1.13 -0.98 -0.14
CA LEU A 640 -2.07 0.09 0.20
C LEU A 640 -2.11 1.11 -0.94
N ALA A 641 -3.29 1.68 -1.17
CA ALA A 641 -3.51 2.77 -2.13
C ALA A 641 -4.33 3.89 -1.49
N GLY A 642 -3.65 4.92 -0.99
CA GLY A 642 -4.24 6.17 -0.54
C GLY A 642 -4.93 6.90 -1.70
N LEU A 643 -6.09 7.52 -1.43
CA LEU A 643 -6.82 8.25 -2.47
C LEU A 643 -6.16 9.60 -2.73
N ARG A 644 -5.70 9.82 -3.97
CA ARG A 644 -4.96 11.03 -4.34
C ARG A 644 -5.82 12.19 -4.84
N THR A 645 -6.96 11.88 -5.44
CA THR A 645 -7.92 12.89 -5.90
C THR A 645 -9.12 12.91 -4.95
N GLY A 646 -9.48 14.08 -4.44
CA GLY A 646 -10.61 14.27 -3.54
C GLY A 646 -10.42 13.67 -2.15
N SER A 647 -9.18 13.37 -1.73
CA SER A 647 -8.86 12.88 -0.40
C SER A 647 -7.52 13.47 0.07
N SER A 648 -6.39 12.95 -0.43
CA SER A 648 -5.03 13.29 0.03
C SER A 648 -4.85 13.20 1.55
N LYS A 649 -5.67 12.38 2.23
CA LYS A 649 -5.67 12.23 3.68
C LYS A 649 -4.55 11.31 4.20
N ASN A 650 -4.09 10.38 3.37
CA ASN A 650 -2.95 9.52 3.64
C ASN A 650 -2.01 9.59 2.43
N ASN A 651 -0.74 9.26 2.67
CA ASN A 651 0.21 9.06 1.58
C ASN A 651 -0.20 7.83 0.73
N TYR A 652 0.14 7.86 -0.57
CA TYR A 652 -0.36 6.89 -1.55
C TYR A 652 -0.05 5.44 -1.18
N PHE A 653 1.14 5.17 -0.66
CA PHE A 653 1.55 3.81 -0.26
C PHE A 653 1.15 3.45 1.18
N GLY A 654 0.44 4.34 1.90
CA GLY A 654 0.00 4.12 3.28
C GLY A 654 1.14 3.88 4.28
N ILE A 655 2.34 4.39 4.00
CA ILE A 655 3.50 4.34 4.90
C ILE A 655 3.11 4.88 6.28
N GLY A 656 3.47 4.15 7.35
CA GLY A 656 3.08 4.43 8.73
C GLY A 656 1.82 3.67 9.19
N SER A 657 1.02 3.12 8.27
CA SER A 657 -0.17 2.34 8.61
C SER A 657 0.17 1.01 9.30
N LYS A 658 -0.76 0.48 10.10
CA LYS A 658 -0.66 -0.85 10.73
C LYS A 658 -1.47 -1.88 9.94
N LEU A 659 -0.83 -2.96 9.52
CA LEU A 659 -1.44 -4.10 8.83
C LEU A 659 -1.53 -5.31 9.75
N GLU A 660 -2.71 -5.91 9.83
CA GLU A 660 -2.99 -7.09 10.64
C GLU A 660 -3.55 -8.19 9.73
N VAL A 661 -2.93 -9.37 9.73
CA VAL A 661 -3.40 -10.54 8.98
C VAL A 661 -3.74 -11.65 9.94
N LYS A 662 -4.96 -12.18 9.83
CA LYS A 662 -5.40 -13.35 10.59
C LYS A 662 -5.72 -14.50 9.65
N SER A 663 -5.19 -15.68 9.95
CA SER A 663 -5.52 -16.93 9.26
C SER A 663 -5.56 -18.10 10.25
N GLY A 664 -6.77 -18.50 10.65
CA GLY A 664 -7.00 -19.47 11.70
C GLY A 664 -6.37 -19.04 13.03
N GLY A 665 -5.38 -19.82 13.49
CA GLY A 665 -4.61 -19.51 14.71
C GLY A 665 -3.39 -18.61 14.49
N LEU A 666 -3.06 -18.26 13.25
CA LEU A 666 -1.97 -17.33 12.93
C LEU A 666 -2.51 -15.90 12.95
N TYR A 667 -1.79 -15.02 13.63
CA TYR A 667 -2.02 -13.59 13.64
C TYR A 667 -0.67 -12.92 13.43
N GLN A 668 -0.58 -12.01 12.47
CA GLN A 668 0.63 -11.27 12.17
C GLN A 668 0.31 -9.79 12.13
N MET A 669 1.25 -8.98 12.60
CA MET A 669 1.18 -7.53 12.52
C MET A 669 2.45 -6.96 11.89
N GLN A 670 2.29 -6.03 10.95
CA GLN A 670 3.39 -5.27 10.35
C GLN A 670 3.03 -3.79 10.28
N SER A 671 4.01 -2.92 10.55
CA SER A 671 3.93 -1.50 10.19
C SER A 671 4.37 -1.32 8.73
N VAL A 672 3.62 -0.56 7.94
CA VAL A 672 3.86 -0.35 6.52
C VAL A 672 5.02 0.63 6.34
N ASN A 673 6.12 0.16 5.75
CA ASN A 673 7.33 0.96 5.53
C ASN A 673 7.86 0.89 4.09
N LYS A 674 7.12 0.23 3.19
CA LYS A 674 7.38 0.13 1.76
C LYS A 674 6.05 -0.13 1.01
N PRO A 675 6.00 0.03 -0.32
CA PRO A 675 4.77 -0.12 -1.10
C PRO A 675 4.05 -1.47 -0.98
N VAL A 676 4.79 -2.56 -0.78
CA VAL A 676 4.24 -3.92 -0.70
C VAL A 676 4.70 -4.61 0.58
N SER A 677 3.75 -4.98 1.43
CA SER A 677 3.96 -5.83 2.61
C SER A 677 3.76 -7.30 2.28
N HIS A 678 4.65 -8.15 2.78
CA HIS A 678 4.65 -9.59 2.52
C HIS A 678 4.30 -10.36 3.80
N PHE A 679 3.36 -11.31 3.71
CA PHE A 679 2.90 -12.14 4.82
C PHE A 679 2.90 -13.61 4.42
N GLY A 680 3.60 -14.48 5.15
CA GLY A 680 3.43 -15.93 5.02
C GLY A 680 2.13 -16.40 5.66
N LEU A 681 1.51 -17.41 5.06
CA LEU A 681 0.31 -18.09 5.56
C LEU A 681 0.60 -19.53 5.99
N GLY A 682 1.80 -20.04 5.75
CA GLY A 682 2.16 -21.44 5.88
C GLY A 682 1.28 -22.32 4.98
N GLU A 683 0.84 -23.47 5.49
CA GLU A 683 -0.04 -24.40 4.77
C GLU A 683 -1.49 -23.91 4.58
N ARG A 684 -1.85 -22.69 5.03
CA ARG A 684 -3.25 -22.23 5.05
C ARG A 684 -3.70 -21.73 3.69
N ASP A 685 -4.92 -22.11 3.29
CA ASP A 685 -5.44 -21.82 1.95
C ASP A 685 -5.98 -20.39 1.74
N ARG A 686 -6.08 -19.59 2.80
CA ARG A 686 -6.57 -18.20 2.77
C ARG A 686 -6.30 -17.49 4.09
N ALA A 687 -6.43 -16.17 4.11
CA ALA A 687 -6.64 -15.42 5.35
C ALA A 687 -8.15 -15.33 5.69
N ASP A 688 -8.46 -15.13 6.97
CA ASP A 688 -9.82 -14.84 7.45
C ASP A 688 -10.13 -13.34 7.33
N VAL A 689 -9.15 -12.51 7.68
CA VAL A 689 -9.23 -11.04 7.58
C VAL A 689 -7.85 -10.45 7.38
N VAL A 690 -7.80 -9.43 6.52
CA VAL A 690 -6.74 -8.42 6.46
C VAL A 690 -7.35 -7.14 7.00
N ARG A 691 -6.72 -6.52 7.99
CA ARG A 691 -7.13 -5.24 8.56
C ARG A 691 -6.02 -4.23 8.37
N VAL A 692 -6.40 -3.05 7.89
CA VAL A 692 -5.55 -1.86 7.80
C VAL A 692 -6.05 -0.88 8.85
N ILE A 693 -5.14 -0.34 9.65
CA ILE A 693 -5.36 0.90 10.38
C ILE A 693 -4.48 1.91 9.64
N TRP A 694 -5.12 2.77 8.85
CA TRP A 694 -4.43 3.80 8.05
C TRP A 694 -3.64 4.75 8.96
N SER A 695 -2.63 5.46 8.43
CA SER A 695 -1.79 6.38 9.25
C SER A 695 -2.61 7.43 10.01
N ASN A 696 -3.76 7.83 9.47
CA ASN A 696 -4.72 8.71 10.15
C ASN A 696 -5.61 8.03 11.22
N GLY A 697 -5.38 6.77 11.55
CA GLY A 697 -6.13 5.99 12.55
C GLY A 697 -7.42 5.33 12.07
N VAL A 698 -7.84 5.50 10.81
CA VAL A 698 -9.09 4.92 10.29
C VAL A 698 -8.92 3.41 10.04
N PRO A 699 -9.75 2.53 10.65
CA PRO A 699 -9.66 1.09 10.39
C PRO A 699 -10.47 0.67 9.16
N GLN A 700 -9.96 -0.30 8.41
CA GLN A 700 -10.57 -0.89 7.23
C GLN A 700 -10.27 -2.39 7.18
N ASN A 701 -11.28 -3.20 6.82
CA ASN A 701 -11.18 -4.66 6.84
C ASN A 701 -11.55 -5.25 5.49
N ARG A 702 -10.72 -6.20 5.03
CA ARG A 702 -11.01 -7.10 3.93
C ARG A 702 -11.18 -8.52 4.45
N PHE A 703 -12.32 -9.14 4.15
CA PHE A 703 -12.64 -10.48 4.63
C PHE A 703 -12.28 -11.54 3.59
N ILE A 704 -11.82 -12.70 4.09
CA ILE A 704 -11.57 -13.92 3.32
C ILE A 704 -10.65 -13.71 2.09
N PRO A 705 -9.48 -13.04 2.20
CA PRO A 705 -8.56 -13.00 1.06
C PRO A 705 -7.98 -14.40 0.78
N GLN A 706 -8.05 -14.83 -0.48
CA GLN A 706 -7.40 -16.04 -0.98
C GLN A 706 -5.87 -15.96 -0.85
N LYS A 707 -5.19 -17.09 -0.81
CA LYS A 707 -3.72 -17.17 -0.81
C LYS A 707 -3.06 -16.78 -2.14
N ASN A 708 -1.75 -16.54 -2.11
CA ASN A 708 -0.84 -16.37 -3.25
C ASN A 708 -1.31 -15.33 -4.24
N GLN A 709 -1.73 -14.19 -3.71
CA GLN A 709 -2.20 -13.06 -4.49
C GLN A 709 -1.67 -11.76 -3.90
N THR A 710 -1.65 -10.75 -4.75
CA THR A 710 -1.47 -9.36 -4.33
C THR A 710 -2.84 -8.73 -4.09
N ILE A 711 -3.03 -8.20 -2.89
CA ILE A 711 -4.23 -7.46 -2.51
C ILE A 711 -3.90 -5.98 -2.60
N VAL A 712 -4.73 -5.22 -3.32
CA VAL A 712 -4.71 -3.76 -3.28
C VAL A 712 -5.85 -3.32 -2.36
N GLU A 713 -5.50 -2.67 -1.25
CA GLU A 713 -6.47 -2.10 -0.34
C GLU A 713 -6.50 -0.57 -0.51
N THR A 714 -7.55 -0.10 -1.18
CA THR A 714 -7.75 1.33 -1.44
C THR A 714 -8.41 1.99 -0.23
N GLN A 715 -7.90 3.15 0.18
CA GLN A 715 -8.48 3.92 1.28
C GLN A 715 -9.97 4.21 1.03
N ILE A 716 -10.81 3.96 2.03
CA ILE A 716 -12.21 4.38 2.04
C ILE A 716 -12.35 5.64 2.88
N LEU A 717 -13.02 6.67 2.33
CA LEU A 717 -13.35 7.89 3.07
C LEU A 717 -14.40 7.58 4.15
N LYS A 718 -14.10 7.94 5.40
CA LYS A 718 -15.03 7.87 6.53
C LYS A 718 -15.09 9.24 7.22
N GLY A 719 -16.30 9.72 7.48
CA GLY A 719 -16.57 11.03 8.10
C GLY A 719 -16.29 11.06 9.61
N SER A 720 -16.18 12.26 10.18
CA SER A 720 -15.71 12.49 11.55
C SER A 720 -16.73 13.01 12.56
N CYS A 721 -17.78 13.74 12.12
CA CYS A 721 -18.67 14.44 13.04
C CYS A 721 -19.58 13.45 13.81
N PRO A 722 -19.82 13.66 15.12
CA PRO A 722 -20.83 12.93 15.86
C PRO A 722 -22.24 13.19 15.29
N TYR A 723 -23.16 12.24 15.46
CA TYR A 723 -24.54 12.37 15.00
C TYR A 723 -25.55 12.49 16.13
N LEU A 724 -26.54 13.36 15.95
CA LEU A 724 -27.71 13.50 16.79
C LEU A 724 -28.90 12.74 16.19
N TYR A 725 -29.51 11.88 16.99
CA TYR A 725 -30.76 11.18 16.70
C TYR A 725 -31.85 11.56 17.69
N ALA A 726 -33.11 11.61 17.22
CA ALA A 726 -34.27 11.89 18.05
C ALA A 726 -35.38 10.86 17.85
N TRP A 727 -36.16 10.62 18.90
CA TRP A 727 -37.31 9.72 18.82
C TRP A 727 -38.50 10.41 18.13
N ASN A 728 -38.91 9.88 16.98
CA ASN A 728 -40.03 10.42 16.20
C ASN A 728 -41.41 9.83 16.58
N GLY A 729 -41.48 9.04 17.66
CA GLY A 729 -42.70 8.31 18.06
C GLY A 729 -42.64 6.81 17.83
N THR A 730 -41.86 6.34 16.85
CA THR A 730 -41.72 4.91 16.50
C THR A 730 -40.28 4.41 16.49
N GLU A 731 -39.32 5.26 16.11
CA GLU A 731 -37.90 4.92 16.04
C GLU A 731 -37.02 6.15 16.29
N PHE A 732 -35.71 5.94 16.40
CA PHE A 732 -34.75 7.02 16.39
C PHE A 732 -34.42 7.39 14.94
N VAL A 733 -34.59 8.66 14.59
CA VAL A 733 -34.27 9.20 13.26
C VAL A 733 -33.12 10.19 13.38
N PHE A 734 -32.29 10.25 12.34
CA PHE A 734 -31.20 11.23 12.24
C PHE A 734 -31.78 12.65 12.25
N VAL A 735 -31.17 13.54 13.03
CA VAL A 735 -31.54 14.96 13.15
C VAL A 735 -30.52 15.81 12.42
N ASN A 736 -29.27 15.80 12.89
CA ASN A 736 -28.17 16.54 12.32
C ASN A 736 -26.84 15.96 12.80
N ASP A 737 -25.75 16.28 12.13
CA ASP A 737 -24.40 16.16 12.69
C ASP A 737 -24.07 17.38 13.57
N VAL A 738 -23.08 17.21 14.45
CA VAL A 738 -22.75 18.19 15.48
C VAL A 738 -21.27 18.56 15.49
N LEU A 739 -20.94 19.71 16.07
CA LEU A 739 -19.62 20.34 16.17
C LEU A 739 -19.11 21.01 14.89
N TRP A 740 -20.01 21.56 14.06
CA TRP A 740 -19.63 22.33 12.87
C TRP A 740 -18.74 23.56 13.11
N PRO A 741 -18.87 24.34 14.19
CA PRO A 741 -17.97 25.48 14.42
C PRO A 741 -16.54 25.05 14.76
N SER A 742 -16.32 23.76 15.07
CA SER A 742 -15.08 23.03 15.38
C SER A 742 -14.96 22.56 16.84
N ALA A 743 -14.41 21.35 17.04
CA ALA A 743 -14.04 20.84 18.35
C ALA A 743 -12.84 21.60 18.94
N LEU A 744 -12.75 21.70 20.27
CA LEU A 744 -11.70 22.44 20.95
C LEU A 744 -10.30 21.94 20.54
N GLY A 745 -9.41 22.87 20.16
CA GLY A 745 -8.02 22.54 19.82
C GLY A 745 -7.84 21.92 18.44
N MET A 746 -8.89 21.83 17.62
CA MET A 746 -8.76 21.43 16.21
C MET A 746 -8.27 22.59 15.34
N PRO A 747 -7.44 22.34 14.31
CA PRO A 747 -7.14 23.34 13.29
C PRO A 747 -8.42 23.76 12.58
N LEU A 748 -8.64 25.07 12.41
CA LEU A 748 -9.82 25.59 11.72
C LEU A 748 -9.70 25.45 10.18
N GLY A 749 -8.50 25.23 9.65
CA GLY A 749 -8.27 24.88 8.25
C GLY A 749 -8.96 25.82 7.26
N ILE A 750 -9.83 25.27 6.39
CA ILE A 750 -10.61 26.05 5.41
C ILE A 750 -11.45 27.19 6.03
N MET A 751 -11.77 27.10 7.32
CA MET A 751 -12.51 28.13 8.06
C MET A 751 -11.62 29.25 8.60
N ALA A 752 -10.30 29.15 8.51
CA ALA A 752 -9.40 30.22 8.91
C ALA A 752 -8.30 30.34 7.85
N GLY A 753 -8.32 31.41 7.05
CA GLY A 753 -7.27 31.66 6.05
C GLY A 753 -5.86 31.88 6.62
N GLU A 754 -5.63 31.56 7.90
CA GLU A 754 -4.38 31.58 8.67
C GLU A 754 -4.40 30.36 9.60
N PRO A 755 -3.25 29.81 10.05
CA PRO A 755 -3.17 28.65 10.94
C PRO A 755 -3.71 28.99 12.35
N LEU A 756 -5.05 28.98 12.48
CA LEU A 756 -5.78 29.18 13.73
C LEU A 756 -6.33 27.84 14.21
N TYR A 757 -6.32 27.66 15.53
CA TYR A 757 -6.98 26.54 16.20
C TYR A 757 -8.27 27.00 16.85
N ALA A 758 -9.23 26.09 16.94
CA ALA A 758 -10.51 26.31 17.58
C ALA A 758 -10.31 26.74 19.04
N PHE A 759 -10.89 27.89 19.37
CA PHE A 759 -10.81 28.54 20.67
C PHE A 759 -12.04 28.15 21.51
N PRO A 760 -12.07 28.36 22.83
CA PRO A 760 -13.08 27.75 23.71
C PRO A 760 -14.55 27.90 23.30
N ASN A 761 -14.95 29.05 22.74
CA ASN A 761 -16.32 29.29 22.26
C ASN A 761 -16.63 28.71 20.86
N SER A 762 -15.68 28.07 20.17
CA SER A 762 -15.97 27.23 19.00
C SER A 762 -16.81 26.00 19.38
N THR A 763 -16.94 25.69 20.67
CA THR A 763 -17.74 24.57 21.18
C THR A 763 -19.21 24.91 21.43
N ASP A 764 -19.61 26.20 21.33
CA ASP A 764 -21.00 26.61 21.49
C ASP A 764 -21.76 26.45 20.17
N GLU A 765 -22.66 25.47 20.11
CA GLU A 765 -23.46 25.17 18.91
C GLU A 765 -24.97 25.18 19.21
N TYR A 766 -25.74 25.64 18.22
CA TYR A 766 -27.19 25.61 18.22
C TYR A 766 -27.64 24.77 17.02
N LEU A 767 -28.45 23.76 17.30
CA LEU A 767 -28.96 22.84 16.29
C LEU A 767 -30.48 22.99 16.18
N SER A 768 -30.98 23.08 14.95
CA SER A 768 -32.42 23.05 14.71
C SER A 768 -32.91 21.61 14.67
N MET A 769 -34.05 21.34 15.30
CA MET A 769 -34.70 20.04 15.29
C MET A 769 -36.19 20.22 14.97
N PRO A 770 -36.69 19.67 13.85
CA PRO A 770 -38.10 19.74 13.51
C PRO A 770 -38.98 19.10 14.59
N GLY A 771 -40.17 19.65 14.86
CA GLY A 771 -41.04 19.16 15.92
C GLY A 771 -41.51 17.72 15.68
N GLU A 772 -41.65 17.33 14.42
CA GLU A 772 -42.04 15.99 13.98
C GLU A 772 -40.97 14.92 14.21
N THR A 773 -39.68 15.28 14.33
CA THR A 773 -38.60 14.33 14.61
C THR A 773 -38.39 14.11 16.11
N ALA A 774 -39.04 14.92 16.95
CA ALA A 774 -38.90 14.88 18.40
C ALA A 774 -40.26 14.75 19.09
N ILE A 775 -40.81 13.54 19.12
CA ILE A 775 -42.07 13.25 19.81
C ILE A 775 -41.77 12.76 21.24
N PRO A 776 -42.45 13.28 22.29
CA PRO A 776 -42.25 12.82 23.65
C PRO A 776 -42.57 11.32 23.81
N LYS A 777 -41.61 10.56 24.35
CA LYS A 777 -41.77 9.20 24.83
C LYS A 777 -41.98 9.23 26.34
N ASP A 778 -43.16 8.83 26.80
CA ASP A 778 -43.57 8.88 28.22
C ASP A 778 -43.40 10.28 28.85
N GLY A 779 -43.74 11.32 28.07
CA GLY A 779 -43.64 12.72 28.50
C GLY A 779 -42.23 13.29 28.52
N LYS A 780 -41.23 12.60 27.93
CA LYS A 780 -39.85 13.08 27.79
C LYS A 780 -39.40 13.03 26.34
N PHE A 781 -38.66 14.04 25.88
CA PHE A 781 -37.93 13.93 24.62
C PHE A 781 -36.74 12.98 24.80
N ALA A 782 -36.58 12.05 23.87
CA ALA A 782 -35.47 11.09 23.88
C ALA A 782 -34.53 11.43 22.71
N LEU A 783 -33.28 11.72 23.04
CA LEU A 783 -32.21 12.07 22.11
C LEU A 783 -31.05 11.09 22.30
N GLN A 784 -30.34 10.75 21.23
CA GLN A 784 -29.14 9.93 21.23
C GLN A 784 -28.03 10.63 20.47
N PHE A 785 -26.82 10.60 21.03
CA PHE A 785 -25.61 11.03 20.35
C PHE A 785 -24.76 9.79 20.08
N THR A 786 -24.29 9.66 18.84
CA THR A 786 -23.34 8.62 18.44
C THR A 786 -22.02 9.25 18.05
N THR A 787 -20.94 8.49 18.21
CA THR A 787 -19.59 8.88 17.80
C THR A 787 -19.03 7.79 16.92
N GLU A 788 -18.81 8.15 15.66
CA GLU A 788 -18.44 7.27 14.59
C GLU A 788 -16.91 7.05 14.56
N LEU A 789 -16.15 7.91 15.22
CA LEU A 789 -14.69 7.85 15.39
C LEU A 789 -14.26 7.45 16.81
N TRP A 790 -12.95 7.16 16.96
CA TRP A 790 -12.26 6.94 18.24
C TRP A 790 -12.08 8.25 19.03
N GLU A 791 -13.21 8.85 19.41
CA GLU A 791 -13.26 10.09 20.16
C GLU A 791 -14.06 9.92 21.45
N SER A 792 -13.78 10.77 22.44
CA SER A 792 -14.60 10.88 23.65
C SER A 792 -15.32 12.23 23.63
N PRO A 793 -16.63 12.27 23.37
CA PRO A 793 -17.38 13.52 23.35
C PRO A 793 -17.65 13.98 24.79
N TYR A 794 -17.39 15.26 25.09
CA TYR A 794 -17.74 15.87 26.36
C TYR A 794 -18.81 16.94 26.15
N LEU A 795 -20.00 16.71 26.72
CA LEU A 795 -21.12 17.65 26.69
C LEU A 795 -21.23 18.37 28.04
N ASP A 796 -20.74 19.61 28.12
CA ASP A 796 -20.75 20.38 29.37
C ASP A 796 -22.14 20.89 29.76
N ASN A 797 -22.88 21.43 28.78
CA ASN A 797 -24.20 22.01 29.00
C ASN A 797 -25.11 21.80 27.77
N ILE A 798 -26.20 21.06 27.97
CA ILE A 798 -27.24 20.83 26.96
C ILE A 798 -28.51 21.57 27.37
N LYS A 799 -29.08 22.35 26.44
CA LYS A 799 -30.33 23.08 26.65
C LYS A 799 -31.28 22.79 25.48
N LEU A 800 -32.54 22.53 25.82
CA LEU A 800 -33.63 22.48 24.84
C LEU A 800 -34.37 23.82 24.85
N VAL A 801 -34.41 24.48 23.69
CA VAL A 801 -35.22 25.68 23.48
C VAL A 801 -36.40 25.29 22.60
N VAL A 802 -37.61 25.45 23.12
CA VAL A 802 -38.84 25.15 22.38
C VAL A 802 -39.42 26.46 21.86
N LEU A 803 -39.62 26.54 20.54
CA LEU A 803 -40.21 27.69 19.87
C LEU A 803 -41.60 27.32 19.34
N ASP A 804 -42.61 28.04 19.78
CA ASP A 804 -43.96 27.96 19.22
C ASP A 804 -44.11 28.99 18.08
N HIS A 805 -44.56 28.56 16.91
CA HIS A 805 -44.74 29.42 15.74
C HIS A 805 -45.91 28.91 14.86
N PRO A 806 -46.54 29.78 14.04
CA PRO A 806 -47.56 29.33 13.10
C PRO A 806 -46.99 28.39 12.03
N ASP A 807 -47.75 27.39 11.62
CA ASP A 807 -47.42 26.47 10.52
C ASP A 807 -47.10 27.17 9.18
N SER A 808 -47.54 28.41 9.01
CA SER A 808 -47.29 29.24 7.82
C SER A 808 -45.94 29.97 7.83
N VAL A 809 -45.12 29.78 8.87
CA VAL A 809 -43.84 30.46 9.06
C VAL A 809 -42.77 29.41 9.25
N ASP A 810 -41.80 29.37 8.36
CA ASP A 810 -40.62 28.53 8.56
C ASP A 810 -39.65 29.22 9.52
N VAL A 811 -38.91 28.41 10.28
CA VAL A 811 -37.93 28.87 11.24
C VAL A 811 -36.56 28.37 10.84
N TYR A 812 -35.60 29.29 10.77
CA TYR A 812 -34.19 29.00 10.56
C TYR A 812 -33.36 29.61 11.69
N ILE A 813 -32.21 29.02 11.97
CA ILE A 813 -31.20 29.56 12.89
C ILE A 813 -29.91 29.82 12.13
N ASN A 814 -29.03 30.67 12.66
CA ASN A 814 -27.67 30.81 12.12
C ASN A 814 -26.75 29.73 12.68
N GLU A 815 -26.83 28.52 12.13
CA GLU A 815 -25.81 27.48 12.36
C GLU A 815 -24.44 27.99 11.88
N THR A 816 -23.36 27.61 12.55
CA THR A 816 -22.03 28.21 12.34
C THR A 816 -21.04 27.19 11.77
N PHE A 817 -21.00 27.11 10.44
CA PHE A 817 -19.86 26.59 9.67
C PHE A 817 -19.24 27.75 8.88
N ILE A 818 -18.59 28.69 9.58
CA ILE A 818 -17.98 29.89 8.97
C ILE A 818 -16.68 30.26 9.70
N PRO A 819 -15.81 31.04 9.05
CA PRO A 819 -14.67 31.65 9.73
C PRO A 819 -15.06 32.51 10.93
N PRO A 820 -14.26 32.47 12.03
CA PRO A 820 -14.46 33.39 13.14
C PRO A 820 -14.22 34.85 12.72
N PRO A 821 -14.87 35.83 13.35
CA PRO A 821 -15.70 35.71 14.56
C PRO A 821 -17.12 35.17 14.30
N TYR A 822 -17.60 34.27 15.16
CA TYR A 822 -18.94 33.69 15.05
C TYR A 822 -20.05 34.70 15.41
N PRO A 823 -21.15 34.76 14.65
CA PRO A 823 -22.28 35.63 14.93
C PRO A 823 -23.01 35.20 16.21
N PRO A 824 -23.64 36.13 16.95
CA PRO A 824 -24.51 35.75 18.05
C PRO A 824 -25.71 34.94 17.55
N PHE A 825 -26.19 34.00 18.36
CA PHE A 825 -27.37 33.21 18.05
C PHE A 825 -28.57 34.08 17.67
N ARG A 826 -29.24 33.73 16.57
CA ARG A 826 -30.37 34.44 15.99
C ARG A 826 -31.33 33.46 15.35
N ILE A 827 -32.62 33.72 15.58
CA ILE A 827 -33.74 33.02 14.94
C ILE A 827 -34.26 33.89 13.79
N TYR A 828 -34.51 33.27 12.63
CA TYR A 828 -35.12 33.86 11.45
C TYR A 828 -36.49 33.24 11.22
N SER A 829 -37.52 34.09 11.12
CA SER A 829 -38.90 33.68 10.80
C SER A 829 -39.21 34.05 9.34
N VAL A 830 -39.50 33.06 8.50
CA VAL A 830 -39.72 33.22 7.07
C VAL A 830 -41.18 32.93 6.73
N ALA A 831 -41.98 33.99 6.56
CA ALA A 831 -43.40 33.87 6.19
C ALA A 831 -43.64 33.87 4.67
N LYS A 832 -42.65 34.32 3.88
CA LYS A 832 -42.74 34.39 2.42
C LYS A 832 -41.40 34.02 1.80
N LYS A 833 -41.40 32.96 0.99
CA LYS A 833 -40.23 32.47 0.25
C LYS A 833 -40.23 33.04 -1.17
N TYR A 834 -39.05 33.40 -1.65
CA TYR A 834 -38.79 33.75 -3.04
C TYR A 834 -37.86 32.68 -3.59
N LEU A 835 -38.38 31.79 -4.42
CA LEU A 835 -37.60 30.72 -5.04
C LEU A 835 -36.88 31.28 -6.29
N PRO A 836 -35.71 30.75 -6.66
CA PRO A 836 -35.06 31.13 -7.91
C PRO A 836 -35.96 30.78 -9.10
N LEU A 837 -35.90 31.62 -10.14
CA LEU A 837 -36.50 31.40 -11.45
C LEU A 837 -35.57 30.61 -12.37
N SER A 838 -34.26 30.71 -12.13
CA SER A 838 -33.22 29.88 -12.75
C SER A 838 -32.02 29.74 -11.81
N ALA A 839 -31.29 28.63 -11.98
CA ALA A 839 -30.00 28.40 -11.34
C ALA A 839 -29.06 27.83 -12.40
N VAL A 840 -28.03 28.58 -12.77
CA VAL A 840 -27.12 28.22 -13.86
C VAL A 840 -25.68 28.32 -13.39
N ASP A 841 -24.89 27.29 -13.66
CA ASP A 841 -23.47 27.30 -13.31
C ASP A 841 -22.61 28.08 -14.33
N GLN A 842 -21.31 28.22 -14.08
CA GLN A 842 -20.39 28.97 -14.94
C GLN A 842 -20.21 28.39 -16.35
N VAL A 843 -20.55 27.12 -16.58
CA VAL A 843 -20.47 26.47 -17.90
C VAL A 843 -21.82 26.35 -18.61
N GLY A 844 -22.90 26.78 -17.96
CA GLY A 844 -24.24 26.89 -18.55
C GLY A 844 -25.17 25.72 -18.21
N ASN A 845 -24.82 24.84 -17.27
CA ASN A 845 -25.71 23.77 -16.83
C ASN A 845 -26.88 24.34 -16.05
N ASP A 846 -28.08 23.84 -16.33
CA ASP A 846 -29.29 24.19 -15.58
C ASP A 846 -29.41 23.31 -14.33
N LEU A 847 -29.15 23.92 -13.17
CA LEU A 847 -29.22 23.28 -11.85
C LEU A 847 -30.50 23.66 -11.11
N HIS A 848 -31.49 24.26 -11.79
CA HIS A 848 -32.68 24.79 -11.15
C HIS A 848 -33.45 23.73 -10.36
N ASN A 849 -33.68 22.55 -10.93
CA ASN A 849 -34.37 21.48 -10.22
C ASN A 849 -33.56 20.95 -9.01
N ALA A 850 -32.24 20.82 -9.15
CA ALA A 850 -31.36 20.37 -8.07
C ALA A 850 -31.32 21.36 -6.89
N VAL A 851 -31.50 22.65 -7.16
CA VAL A 851 -31.57 23.69 -6.11
C VAL A 851 -32.96 23.77 -5.46
N LEU A 852 -34.03 23.44 -6.20
CA LEU A 852 -35.40 23.57 -5.70
C LEU A 852 -35.86 22.41 -4.81
N PHE A 853 -35.34 21.21 -5.01
CA PHE A 853 -35.83 19.99 -4.35
C PHE A 853 -34.75 19.34 -3.50
N GLN A 854 -35.18 18.72 -2.39
CA GLN A 854 -34.32 17.87 -1.57
C GLN A 854 -34.42 16.44 -2.11
N ASP A 855 -33.41 16.02 -2.86
CA ASP A 855 -33.31 14.68 -3.45
C ASP A 855 -32.35 13.75 -2.68
N GLN A 856 -31.54 14.31 -1.77
CA GLN A 856 -30.48 13.60 -1.03
C GLN A 856 -29.31 13.13 -1.92
N ASP A 857 -29.20 13.69 -3.13
CA ASP A 857 -28.12 13.38 -4.05
C ASP A 857 -27.02 14.45 -3.99
N TYR A 858 -25.75 14.04 -3.98
CA TYR A 858 -24.64 14.98 -4.11
C TYR A 858 -24.62 15.61 -5.50
N THR A 859 -24.25 16.90 -5.56
CA THR A 859 -24.07 17.57 -6.85
C THR A 859 -22.96 16.90 -7.66
N LYS A 860 -23.29 16.50 -8.89
CA LYS A 860 -22.36 15.86 -9.83
C LYS A 860 -21.54 16.87 -10.64
N HIS A 861 -21.72 18.17 -10.41
CA HIS A 861 -21.16 19.26 -11.22
C HIS A 861 -19.96 19.97 -10.55
N LEU A 862 -19.47 19.42 -9.43
CA LEU A 862 -18.24 19.86 -8.80
C LEU A 862 -17.08 18.97 -9.25
N THR A 863 -15.97 19.60 -9.63
CA THR A 863 -14.69 18.93 -9.91
C THR A 863 -13.87 18.91 -8.62
N PRO A 864 -13.60 17.74 -8.02
CA PRO A 864 -12.76 17.65 -6.83
C PRO A 864 -11.33 18.14 -7.12
N ALA A 865 -10.73 18.85 -6.16
CA ALA A 865 -9.31 19.13 -6.12
C ALA A 865 -8.56 17.95 -5.46
N SER A 866 -7.28 18.15 -5.09
CA SER A 866 -6.48 17.09 -4.44
C SER A 866 -7.07 16.67 -3.08
N PHE A 867 -7.47 17.64 -2.26
CA PHE A 867 -7.98 17.39 -0.92
C PHE A 867 -9.48 17.12 -0.87
N GLN A 868 -9.89 16.27 0.08
CA GLN A 868 -11.31 16.05 0.39
C GLN A 868 -12.04 17.36 0.64
N GLY A 869 -13.23 17.51 0.08
CA GLY A 869 -14.09 18.67 0.32
C GLY A 869 -13.62 19.97 -0.33
N ILE A 870 -12.57 19.92 -1.13
CA ILE A 870 -12.08 21.05 -1.92
C ILE A 870 -12.37 20.77 -3.39
N THR A 871 -12.83 21.79 -4.10
CA THR A 871 -13.16 21.70 -5.52
C THR A 871 -12.43 22.77 -6.30
N GLU A 872 -12.38 22.62 -7.62
CA GLU A 872 -12.08 23.75 -8.49
C GLU A 872 -13.11 24.88 -8.26
N PHE A 873 -12.71 26.11 -8.61
CA PHE A 873 -13.57 27.27 -8.48
C PHE A 873 -14.87 27.10 -9.28
N HIS A 874 -16.01 27.28 -8.63
CA HIS A 874 -17.34 27.06 -9.21
C HIS A 874 -18.26 28.23 -8.86
N ASP A 875 -18.98 28.74 -9.87
CA ASP A 875 -19.96 29.81 -9.69
C ASP A 875 -21.37 29.27 -9.96
N LEU A 876 -22.30 29.55 -9.05
CA LEU A 876 -23.73 29.30 -9.25
C LEU A 876 -24.48 30.63 -9.31
N THR A 877 -25.04 30.94 -10.49
CA THR A 877 -25.86 32.13 -10.68
C THR A 877 -27.32 31.81 -10.40
N LEU A 878 -27.88 32.42 -9.35
CA LEU A 878 -29.30 32.32 -8.98
C LEU A 878 -30.06 33.58 -9.41
N ASP A 879 -31.08 33.44 -10.27
CA ASP A 879 -31.97 34.56 -10.62
C ASP A 879 -33.26 34.48 -9.81
N PHE A 880 -33.56 35.48 -8.98
CA PHE A 880 -34.80 35.58 -8.22
C PHE A 880 -35.82 36.56 -8.83
N GLY A 881 -35.51 37.12 -9.99
CA GLY A 881 -36.29 38.16 -10.65
C GLY A 881 -36.17 39.52 -9.96
N ASN A 882 -37.25 40.30 -10.00
CA ASN A 882 -37.23 41.69 -9.49
C ASN A 882 -37.37 41.75 -7.96
N LEU A 883 -36.25 42.06 -7.28
CA LEU A 883 -36.17 42.27 -5.84
C LEU A 883 -36.01 43.75 -5.43
N THR A 884 -36.28 44.71 -6.32
CA THR A 884 -36.06 46.16 -6.06
C THR A 884 -36.86 46.75 -4.89
N HIS A 885 -37.84 46.02 -4.36
CA HIS A 885 -38.65 46.42 -3.21
C HIS A 885 -38.15 45.84 -1.88
N ALA A 886 -37.07 45.05 -1.86
CA ALA A 886 -36.53 44.45 -0.66
C ALA A 886 -35.51 45.38 0.04
N ASP A 887 -35.71 45.62 1.34
CA ASP A 887 -34.77 46.40 2.16
C ASP A 887 -33.52 45.57 2.57
N SER A 888 -33.64 44.24 2.56
CA SER A 888 -32.58 43.29 2.87
C SER A 888 -32.88 41.95 2.20
N ILE A 889 -31.83 41.22 1.82
CA ILE A 889 -31.94 39.91 1.16
C ILE A 889 -31.21 38.90 2.04
N PHE A 890 -31.88 37.79 2.34
CA PHE A 890 -31.31 36.64 3.04
C PHE A 890 -31.47 35.43 2.15
N LEU A 891 -30.37 34.69 1.93
CA LEU A 891 -30.39 33.43 1.19
C LEU A 891 -30.36 32.29 2.20
N PHE A 892 -31.36 31.42 2.14
CA PHE A 892 -31.44 30.19 2.94
C PHE A 892 -31.24 29.01 2.01
N LEU A 893 -30.22 28.21 2.28
CA LEU A 893 -29.90 26.98 1.55
C LEU A 893 -29.92 25.83 2.53
N GLN A 894 -30.34 24.66 2.06
CA GLN A 894 -30.27 23.41 2.81
C GLN A 894 -29.61 22.38 1.89
N GLY A 895 -28.63 21.66 2.40
CA GLY A 895 -27.89 20.66 1.67
C GLY A 895 -26.80 20.06 2.53
N TRP A 896 -26.15 19.03 2.00
CA TRP A 896 -25.01 18.40 2.63
C TRP A 896 -23.71 19.05 2.18
N LEU A 897 -22.79 19.24 3.11
CA LEU A 897 -21.41 19.62 2.83
C LEU A 897 -20.54 18.38 3.00
N PHE A 898 -19.56 18.24 2.12
CA PHE A 898 -18.50 17.26 2.29
C PHE A 898 -17.23 18.01 2.68
N PRO A 899 -16.91 18.16 3.98
CA PRO A 899 -15.82 19.04 4.43
C PRO A 899 -14.45 18.37 4.33
N THR A 900 -13.39 19.19 4.49
CA THR A 900 -12.06 18.70 4.86
C THR A 900 -12.10 18.12 6.28
N ASP A 901 -11.20 17.18 6.57
CA ASP A 901 -11.00 16.70 7.94
C ASP A 901 -9.82 17.40 8.64
N ALA A 902 -9.59 17.03 9.91
CA ALA A 902 -8.57 17.64 10.74
C ALA A 902 -7.15 17.49 10.20
N SER A 903 -6.74 16.31 9.70
CA SER A 903 -5.38 16.09 9.22
C SER A 903 -5.13 16.85 7.92
N ILE A 904 -6.11 16.84 7.01
CA ILE A 904 -6.10 17.68 5.80
C ILE A 904 -5.98 19.17 6.17
N ASN A 905 -6.71 19.62 7.19
CA ASN A 905 -6.63 21.01 7.64
C ASN A 905 -5.25 21.36 8.22
N VAL A 906 -4.55 20.43 8.88
CA VAL A 906 -3.16 20.64 9.28
C VAL A 906 -2.29 20.79 8.03
N ASN A 907 -2.32 19.82 7.10
CA ASN A 907 -1.48 19.81 5.90
C ASN A 907 -1.64 21.11 5.09
N ILE A 908 -2.89 21.52 4.84
CA ILE A 908 -3.22 22.78 4.15
C ILE A 908 -2.63 23.99 4.87
N SER A 909 -2.64 24.00 6.21
CA SER A 909 -2.10 25.12 7.00
C SER A 909 -0.58 25.21 6.96
N GLN A 910 0.10 24.14 6.54
CA GLN A 910 1.55 24.10 6.37
C GLN A 910 2.01 24.55 4.98
N SER A 911 1.11 24.49 3.99
CA SER A 911 1.35 24.79 2.58
C SER A 911 1.20 26.28 2.26
N ASN A 912 2.03 26.80 1.34
CA ASN A 912 1.90 28.16 0.82
C ASN A 912 1.14 28.23 -0.52
N THR A 913 0.69 27.11 -1.07
CA THR A 913 0.13 27.04 -2.42
C THR A 913 -1.40 26.94 -2.46
N THR A 914 -2.02 26.55 -1.36
CA THR A 914 -3.47 26.42 -1.19
C THR A 914 -4.12 27.78 -0.92
N ASN A 915 -4.35 28.57 -1.97
CA ASN A 915 -5.19 29.77 -1.90
C ASN A 915 -6.68 29.39 -1.79
N LEU A 916 -7.11 29.01 -0.59
CA LEU A 916 -8.49 28.60 -0.34
C LEU A 916 -9.44 29.78 -0.30
N ILE A 917 -10.60 29.62 -0.93
CA ILE A 917 -11.68 30.61 -0.93
C ILE A 917 -12.89 29.94 -0.28
N PHE A 918 -13.26 30.40 0.91
CA PHE A 918 -14.50 29.99 1.54
C PHE A 918 -15.69 30.44 0.66
N PRO A 919 -16.75 29.63 0.48
CA PRO A 919 -17.92 30.02 -0.30
C PRO A 919 -18.46 31.38 0.14
N LYS A 920 -18.66 32.29 -0.83
CA LYS A 920 -19.17 33.64 -0.56
C LYS A 920 -20.26 33.99 -1.56
N LEU A 921 -21.25 34.74 -1.08
CA LEU A 921 -22.22 35.40 -1.94
C LEU A 921 -21.55 36.66 -2.52
N GLN A 922 -21.51 36.76 -3.85
CA GLN A 922 -20.94 37.93 -4.56
C GLN A 922 -21.92 39.09 -4.66
#